data_AF-A0A1Y4KXX3-F1
#
_entry.id   AF-A0A1Y4KXX3-F1
#
_cell.length_a   1.000
_cell.length_b   1.000
_cell.length_c   1.000
_cell.angle_alpha   90.00
_cell.angle_beta   90.00
_cell.angle_gamma   90.00
#
_symmetry.space_group_name_H-M   'P 1'
#
loop_
_entity.id
_entity.type
_entity.pdbx_description
1 polymer ?
#
loop_
_entity_poly.entity_id
_entity_poly.type
_entity_poly.pdbx_seq_one_letter_code
_entity_poly.pdbx_strand_id
1 'polypeptide(L)'
;MKKRMQILSVMLTATMIGTMTPAVGVSAETPDAAAPAVEETAPVTEEVQTEEVKEDTKEETETSAEETKDVKEETPAVETKEETPKAEEKEQAEPKAETVKQEKQVKPVTVQKQASKEDKKPAAAKTAAETEIGARVKLQAVTRQTVSTAVLELQIQLADKMIERGDVDSAYDKYRDEFYAAYKDAKDIVEKVHGGDTSVTQQMVDAAWTRLLQAGSHLSSKKGDPTELKALYDEAAAINLGEYLPEGQDAFIAARDTAKAVLDDAGNNNQETMDAAKDALQAAMDALVKKPNKDELADLLEQAKGESQKEYTEDSLKNLQDAIDAGQVVFDNPNATQDEVTAAEEALQNALDALKPDKSGLEDLIDKAEGTNKDDYTSDSVKDLEDALDAANKVNADENATLDEVKKAEDDLQDALDNLKPDKGDLQDLIDKAEDTNKDDYTDESVKDLEDALEEAKDVNNNPDATVDEIKEAEKNLEDALDNLKPDKGNLGDLIDKAEGTDKDDYTDDSVKDLEDALDAAKDVYDKEDATLDEIKEAEKNLEDALDNLKPDKGNLGDLIDKAEGTDKDDYTDDSVKDLEDALDAAKDVYDKEDATLDEIKEAEDKLQDALDNLKPDKGNLGDLIEDAENEDKNDYDDDAWDDLQNALEDAKNVYENENATLDEVKAAEKSLKDALAAAKENKEEDKNSGKTDKKDDKKDNKNDKDDKKAAKTGDAANPAAMAGLMAAAAAAIAAFRKKQR
;
A
#
# COMPACT_ATOMS: atom_id res chain seq x y z
N MET A 1 -9.63 -20.04 -53.37
CA MET A 1 -9.12 -21.03 -54.36
C MET A 1 -7.90 -20.45 -55.09
N LYS A 2 -7.00 -21.28 -55.67
CA LYS A 2 -6.13 -21.03 -56.86
C LYS A 2 -5.78 -19.54 -57.20
N LYS A 3 -4.52 -19.08 -57.28
CA LYS A 3 -3.24 -19.64 -57.79
C LYS A 3 -2.09 -18.74 -57.21
N ARG A 4 -0.87 -19.21 -56.86
CA ARG A 4 0.26 -19.66 -57.74
C ARG A 4 0.70 -18.57 -58.76
N MET A 5 1.98 -18.23 -58.96
CA MET A 5 3.27 -18.72 -58.43
C MET A 5 4.44 -17.90 -59.06
N GLN A 6 5.68 -18.06 -58.56
CA GLN A 6 6.96 -18.02 -59.34
C GLN A 6 7.52 -16.62 -59.79
N ILE A 7 8.85 -16.32 -59.81
CA ILE A 7 10.07 -17.10 -59.45
C ILE A 7 11.41 -16.27 -59.43
N LEU A 8 12.45 -16.79 -58.72
CA LEU A 8 13.93 -16.53 -58.81
C LEU A 8 14.47 -15.09 -58.53
N SER A 9 15.74 -14.85 -58.13
CA SER A 9 16.92 -15.71 -57.87
C SER A 9 17.92 -15.00 -56.91
N VAL A 10 18.39 -15.62 -55.82
CA VAL A 10 19.73 -16.28 -55.64
C VAL A 10 20.93 -15.37 -55.27
N MET A 11 21.40 -15.56 -54.02
CA MET A 11 22.78 -15.54 -53.46
C MET A 11 23.84 -14.52 -53.93
N LEU A 12 24.48 -13.84 -52.95
CA LEU A 12 25.89 -14.13 -52.61
C LEU A 12 26.24 -13.78 -51.14
N THR A 13 27.39 -14.27 -50.69
CA THR A 13 27.85 -14.46 -49.30
C THR A 13 28.77 -13.36 -48.75
N ALA A 14 28.81 -13.20 -47.41
CA ALA A 14 30.03 -12.81 -46.67
C ALA A 14 30.02 -13.36 -45.23
N THR A 15 31.20 -13.68 -44.67
CA THR A 15 31.37 -14.29 -43.34
C THR A 15 32.68 -13.80 -42.70
N MET A 16 32.63 -13.33 -41.44
CA MET A 16 33.72 -13.20 -40.44
C MET A 16 33.04 -12.75 -39.13
N ILE A 17 33.09 -13.42 -37.96
CA ILE A 17 34.16 -14.02 -37.13
C ILE A 17 34.90 -12.99 -36.22
N GLY A 18 34.73 -13.16 -34.90
CA GLY A 18 35.59 -12.63 -33.82
C GLY A 18 35.19 -11.25 -33.25
N THR A 19 35.33 -10.94 -31.96
CA THR A 19 35.91 -11.70 -30.81
C THR A 19 35.35 -11.20 -29.46
N MET A 20 35.36 -12.06 -28.43
CA MET A 20 35.05 -11.71 -27.03
C MET A 20 36.19 -10.92 -26.37
N THR A 21 35.92 -9.99 -25.45
CA THR A 21 36.35 -10.02 -24.00
C THR A 21 35.90 -8.78 -23.22
N PRO A 22 35.77 -8.84 -21.88
CA PRO A 22 35.12 -7.81 -21.05
C PRO A 22 36.12 -6.87 -20.33
N ALA A 23 35.59 -5.82 -19.67
CA ALA A 23 36.34 -4.99 -18.74
C ALA A 23 35.59 -4.84 -17.41
N VAL A 24 36.22 -5.31 -16.33
CA VAL A 24 35.86 -5.02 -14.93
C VAL A 24 36.68 -3.80 -14.48
N GLY A 25 36.08 -2.90 -13.69
CA GLY A 25 36.77 -1.76 -13.07
C GLY A 25 36.20 -1.49 -11.68
N VAL A 26 37.04 -1.63 -10.65
CA VAL A 26 36.69 -1.54 -9.23
C VAL A 26 37.11 -0.20 -8.62
N SER A 27 36.40 0.18 -7.54
CA SER A 27 36.56 1.26 -6.57
C SER A 27 37.90 1.98 -6.35
N ALA A 28 37.78 3.29 -6.09
CA ALA A 28 38.46 4.09 -5.05
C ALA A 28 37.75 5.47 -5.04
N GLU A 29 36.97 5.94 -4.06
CA GLU A 29 37.09 6.03 -2.59
C GLU A 29 37.99 7.19 -2.09
N THR A 30 37.50 7.88 -1.05
CA THR A 30 38.17 8.87 -0.15
C THR A 30 38.11 10.38 -0.54
N PRO A 31 38.09 11.32 0.45
CA PRO A 31 37.13 12.44 0.48
C PRO A 31 37.73 13.86 0.70
N ASP A 32 36.90 14.92 0.78
CA ASP A 32 37.21 16.08 1.68
C ASP A 32 36.01 17.02 2.03
N ALA A 33 36.23 17.76 3.13
CA ALA A 33 35.51 18.78 3.89
C ALA A 33 34.40 19.69 3.29
N ALA A 34 33.22 19.64 3.93
CA ALA A 34 32.63 20.66 4.82
C ALA A 34 32.67 22.19 4.55
N ALA A 35 31.45 22.78 4.59
CA ALA A 35 31.06 24.07 5.21
C ALA A 35 31.35 25.43 4.51
N PRO A 36 30.60 26.53 4.82
CA PRO A 36 29.15 26.62 5.12
C PRO A 36 28.40 27.84 4.49
N ALA A 37 27.06 27.78 4.57
CA ALA A 37 26.04 28.85 4.72
C ALA A 37 26.24 30.29 4.18
N VAL A 38 25.19 30.81 3.49
CA VAL A 38 24.71 32.20 3.61
C VAL A 38 23.17 32.21 3.58
N GLU A 39 22.55 33.01 4.46
CA GLU A 39 21.10 33.24 4.55
C GLU A 39 20.58 34.18 3.44
N GLU A 40 19.29 34.07 3.07
CA GLU A 40 18.47 35.25 2.79
C GLU A 40 17.04 35.03 3.33
N THR A 41 16.43 36.08 3.88
CA THR A 41 15.37 35.96 4.90
C THR A 41 14.04 36.60 4.54
N ALA A 42 12.95 35.87 4.85
CA ALA A 42 11.66 36.40 5.37
C ALA A 42 10.74 37.20 4.41
N PRO A 43 9.49 37.53 4.81
CA PRO A 43 8.44 36.61 5.32
C PRO A 43 7.03 36.89 4.73
N VAL A 44 6.09 35.95 4.84
CA VAL A 44 4.64 36.26 4.83
C VAL A 44 3.91 35.45 5.91
N THR A 45 2.86 36.04 6.47
CA THR A 45 2.23 35.72 7.74
C THR A 45 1.08 34.71 7.68
N GLU A 46 0.96 33.99 8.78
CA GLU A 46 -0.19 33.20 9.26
C GLU A 46 -1.43 34.09 9.52
N GLU A 47 -2.61 33.69 9.04
CA GLU A 47 -3.90 34.08 9.61
C GLU A 47 -4.82 32.87 9.72
N VAL A 48 -5.23 32.55 10.95
CA VAL A 48 -6.24 31.54 11.28
C VAL A 48 -7.61 32.22 11.31
N GLN A 49 -8.60 31.66 10.61
CA GLN A 49 -10.01 31.94 10.90
C GLN A 49 -10.85 30.67 10.97
N THR A 50 -11.69 30.63 12.00
CA THR A 50 -12.61 29.56 12.40
C THR A 50 -14.05 29.91 11.99
N GLU A 51 -14.80 28.96 11.40
CA GLU A 51 -16.27 28.91 11.50
C GLU A 51 -16.66 27.42 11.62
N GLU A 52 -17.05 26.95 12.82
CA GLU A 52 -18.41 26.92 13.37
C GLU A 52 -19.35 25.88 12.70
N VAL A 53 -19.44 24.70 13.33
CA VAL A 53 -20.42 23.66 13.04
C VAL A 53 -21.79 24.07 13.59
N LYS A 54 -22.86 23.85 12.81
CA LYS A 54 -24.22 23.64 13.35
C LYS A 54 -24.92 22.49 12.64
N GLU A 55 -25.37 21.52 13.44
CA GLU A 55 -26.43 20.58 13.07
C GLU A 55 -27.70 21.35 12.68
N ASP A 56 -28.53 20.81 11.78
CA ASP A 56 -29.83 20.27 12.23
C ASP A 56 -30.54 19.35 11.21
N THR A 57 -30.96 18.19 11.73
CA THR A 57 -32.16 17.38 11.42
C THR A 57 -32.62 16.99 9.99
N LYS A 58 -32.69 15.63 9.77
CA LYS A 58 -33.86 14.82 9.31
C LYS A 58 -34.43 15.01 7.87
N GLU A 59 -35.09 14.05 7.21
CA GLU A 59 -35.50 12.65 7.51
C GLU A 59 -35.72 11.86 6.19
N GLU A 60 -35.56 10.54 6.24
CA GLU A 60 -36.08 9.45 5.37
C GLU A 60 -36.93 9.77 4.10
N THR A 61 -36.65 9.08 2.98
CA THR A 61 -37.42 7.86 2.57
C THR A 61 -36.95 7.25 1.24
N GLU A 62 -37.16 5.94 1.09
CA GLU A 62 -36.81 5.10 -0.07
C GLU A 62 -37.76 5.28 -1.27
N THR A 63 -37.32 4.91 -2.49
CA THR A 63 -38.02 4.04 -3.46
C THR A 63 -37.14 3.89 -4.72
N SER A 64 -36.48 2.74 -4.91
CA SER A 64 -37.00 1.54 -5.58
C SER A 64 -37.32 1.72 -7.07
N ALA A 65 -36.51 1.06 -7.91
CA ALA A 65 -36.75 0.89 -9.33
C ALA A 65 -37.40 -0.47 -9.61
N GLU A 66 -38.28 -0.56 -10.62
CA GLU A 66 -38.42 -1.77 -11.43
C GLU A 66 -39.06 -1.46 -12.80
N GLU A 67 -38.97 -2.43 -13.71
CA GLU A 67 -39.32 -2.34 -15.14
C GLU A 67 -40.82 -2.12 -15.44
N THR A 68 -41.15 -1.66 -16.66
CA THR A 68 -41.78 -2.53 -17.69
C THR A 68 -42.00 -1.86 -19.05
N LYS A 69 -42.10 -2.70 -20.09
CA LYS A 69 -42.41 -2.35 -21.49
C LYS A 69 -43.85 -1.82 -21.66
N ASP A 70 -44.11 -0.97 -22.66
CA ASP A 70 -44.56 -1.41 -24.00
C ASP A 70 -45.05 -0.27 -24.92
N VAL A 71 -44.80 -0.46 -26.21
CA VAL A 71 -45.48 0.04 -27.43
C VAL A 71 -46.73 0.93 -27.25
N LYS A 72 -46.77 2.13 -27.86
CA LYS A 72 -47.49 2.41 -29.15
C LYS A 72 -47.45 3.88 -29.61
N GLU A 73 -47.62 4.08 -30.93
CA GLU A 73 -48.02 5.32 -31.60
C GLU A 73 -49.20 6.05 -30.92
N GLU A 74 -49.18 7.39 -30.91
CA GLU A 74 -50.22 8.21 -31.58
C GLU A 74 -49.81 9.68 -31.69
N THR A 75 -49.86 10.25 -32.91
CA THR A 75 -49.88 11.71 -33.12
C THR A 75 -51.23 12.28 -32.67
N PRO A 76 -51.28 13.56 -32.24
CA PRO A 76 -51.90 14.52 -33.16
C PRO A 76 -51.21 15.90 -33.21
N ALA A 77 -51.37 16.56 -34.35
CA ALA A 77 -51.08 17.98 -34.53
C ALA A 77 -52.15 18.87 -33.87
N VAL A 78 -51.86 20.17 -33.69
CA VAL A 78 -52.67 21.32 -34.20
C VAL A 78 -52.17 22.70 -33.70
N GLU A 79 -52.13 23.66 -34.64
CA GLU A 79 -52.18 25.14 -34.49
C GLU A 79 -51.15 25.89 -33.61
N THR A 80 -50.11 26.50 -34.22
CA THR A 80 -50.07 27.89 -34.75
C THR A 80 -50.11 29.03 -33.74
N LYS A 81 -49.07 29.89 -33.78
CA LYS A 81 -49.27 31.35 -33.75
C LYS A 81 -48.13 32.08 -34.48
N GLU A 82 -48.51 33.06 -35.28
CA GLU A 82 -47.60 34.01 -35.94
C GLU A 82 -47.04 35.02 -34.92
N GLU A 83 -45.82 35.51 -35.14
CA GLU A 83 -45.59 36.95 -35.31
C GLU A 83 -44.21 37.23 -35.97
N THR A 84 -44.28 37.80 -37.18
CA THR A 84 -43.21 38.61 -37.81
C THR A 84 -43.21 40.02 -37.14
N PRO A 85 -42.26 40.97 -37.36
CA PRO A 85 -41.38 41.10 -38.55
C PRO A 85 -39.98 41.72 -38.36
N LYS A 86 -39.13 41.58 -39.40
CA LYS A 86 -38.61 42.75 -40.14
C LYS A 86 -37.94 42.38 -41.46
N ALA A 87 -38.10 43.24 -42.45
CA ALA A 87 -37.40 43.19 -43.73
C ALA A 87 -36.21 44.16 -43.73
N GLU A 88 -35.19 43.86 -44.51
CA GLU A 88 -34.37 44.88 -45.17
C GLU A 88 -33.97 44.39 -46.57
N GLU A 89 -34.31 45.19 -47.57
CA GLU A 89 -34.07 44.95 -48.99
C GLU A 89 -33.00 45.94 -49.47
N LYS A 90 -32.05 45.50 -50.31
CA LYS A 90 -31.18 46.42 -51.05
C LYS A 90 -30.78 45.86 -52.41
N GLU A 91 -31.24 46.56 -53.44
CA GLU A 91 -31.03 46.25 -54.85
C GLU A 91 -29.85 47.05 -55.44
N GLN A 92 -29.34 46.54 -56.57
CA GLN A 92 -28.61 47.25 -57.65
C GLN A 92 -27.29 48.01 -57.39
N ALA A 93 -26.28 47.63 -58.18
CA ALA A 93 -25.41 48.57 -58.89
C ALA A 93 -24.91 48.00 -60.24
N GLU A 94 -25.39 48.59 -61.34
CA GLU A 94 -24.77 48.54 -62.69
C GLU A 94 -23.43 49.35 -62.66
N PRO A 95 -22.44 49.20 -63.61
CA PRO A 95 -22.63 49.78 -64.96
C PRO A 95 -21.76 49.29 -66.17
N LYS A 96 -22.29 49.52 -67.38
CA LYS A 96 -21.67 50.10 -68.62
C LYS A 96 -20.28 49.67 -69.17
N ALA A 97 -20.31 49.30 -70.47
CA ALA A 97 -19.52 49.84 -71.62
C ALA A 97 -17.95 49.78 -71.60
N GLU A 98 -17.17 49.87 -72.71
CA GLU A 98 -17.43 50.34 -74.08
C GLU A 98 -16.31 49.85 -75.07
N THR A 99 -16.66 49.36 -76.28
CA THR A 99 -15.90 49.51 -77.58
C THR A 99 -14.45 48.92 -77.76
N VAL A 100 -13.82 48.72 -78.94
CA VAL A 100 -14.07 49.18 -80.34
C VAL A 100 -13.33 48.36 -81.46
N LYS A 101 -14.00 48.15 -82.63
CA LYS A 101 -13.45 47.97 -84.03
C LYS A 101 -12.55 46.75 -84.37
N GLN A 102 -12.34 46.34 -85.64
CA GLN A 102 -12.49 47.08 -86.91
C GLN A 102 -12.81 46.19 -88.16
N GLU A 103 -13.90 46.52 -88.89
CA GLU A 103 -13.98 46.71 -90.37
C GLU A 103 -13.62 45.55 -91.36
N LYS A 104 -14.08 45.46 -92.62
CA LYS A 104 -14.84 46.29 -93.61
C LYS A 104 -15.44 45.29 -94.65
N GLN A 105 -16.23 45.57 -95.70
CA GLN A 105 -16.73 46.77 -96.41
C GLN A 105 -18.14 46.39 -97.01
N VAL A 106 -19.18 47.24 -96.97
CA VAL A 106 -19.68 48.13 -98.07
C VAL A 106 -20.34 47.38 -99.26
N LYS A 107 -21.59 47.61 -99.74
CA LYS A 107 -22.77 48.53 -99.55
C LYS A 107 -23.49 48.57 -100.95
N PRO A 108 -24.59 49.33 -101.24
CA PRO A 108 -25.75 49.76 -100.42
C PRO A 108 -27.14 49.85 -101.17
N VAL A 109 -28.26 50.00 -100.41
CA VAL A 109 -29.39 50.99 -100.62
C VAL A 109 -30.32 50.83 -101.88
N THR A 110 -31.63 51.17 -101.96
CA THR A 110 -32.67 52.00 -101.25
C THR A 110 -34.05 51.29 -101.47
N VAL A 111 -35.02 51.15 -100.55
CA VAL A 111 -36.03 52.10 -99.98
C VAL A 111 -37.16 52.60 -100.92
N GLN A 112 -38.42 52.49 -100.41
CA GLN A 112 -39.69 53.24 -100.68
C GLN A 112 -40.73 52.83 -101.77
N LYS A 113 -41.94 52.47 -101.25
CA LYS A 113 -43.25 53.19 -101.35
C LYS A 113 -44.13 53.12 -102.63
N GLN A 114 -45.29 52.46 -102.45
CA GLN A 114 -46.69 52.75 -102.90
C GLN A 114 -47.04 53.13 -104.36
N ALA A 115 -48.33 52.85 -104.66
CA ALA A 115 -49.22 53.51 -105.63
C ALA A 115 -49.38 52.91 -107.05
N SER A 116 -50.36 52.01 -107.16
CA SER A 116 -51.53 52.08 -108.08
C SER A 116 -51.46 52.77 -109.46
N LYS A 117 -52.05 52.04 -110.42
CA LYS A 117 -52.80 52.44 -111.64
C LYS A 117 -52.13 52.36 -113.02
N GLU A 118 -53.01 51.98 -113.93
CA GLU A 118 -52.95 51.94 -115.40
C GLU A 118 -52.22 53.13 -116.05
N ASP A 119 -51.47 52.88 -117.14
CA ASP A 119 -51.97 53.27 -118.48
C ASP A 119 -51.20 52.59 -119.64
N LYS A 120 -51.59 52.92 -120.87
CA LYS A 120 -51.37 52.22 -122.16
C LYS A 120 -50.00 52.47 -122.86
N LYS A 121 -49.55 51.43 -123.60
CA LYS A 121 -49.09 51.42 -125.04
C LYS A 121 -48.04 52.46 -125.53
N PRO A 122 -47.02 52.03 -126.31
CA PRO A 122 -47.05 52.18 -127.79
C PRO A 122 -46.74 50.82 -128.49
N ALA A 123 -47.26 50.39 -129.66
CA ALA A 123 -47.56 51.00 -130.97
C ALA A 123 -46.50 50.69 -132.06
N ALA A 124 -46.98 50.31 -133.25
CA ALA A 124 -46.28 50.13 -134.54
C ALA A 124 -45.33 48.90 -134.71
N ALA A 125 -45.20 48.27 -135.89
CA ALA A 125 -46.01 48.24 -137.12
C ALA A 125 -45.52 47.13 -138.09
N LYS A 126 -46.25 46.93 -139.22
CA LYS A 126 -46.06 45.99 -140.35
C LYS A 126 -46.53 44.54 -140.08
N THR A 127 -47.25 43.87 -140.98
CA THR A 127 -47.94 44.21 -142.26
C THR A 127 -49.00 43.10 -142.45
N ALA A 128 -50.30 43.34 -142.58
CA ALA A 128 -51.02 43.98 -143.69
C ALA A 128 -51.14 43.11 -144.97
N ALA A 129 -52.09 42.16 -144.94
CA ALA A 129 -52.99 41.71 -146.02
C ALA A 129 -54.07 40.83 -145.35
N GLU A 130 -55.37 41.13 -145.38
CA GLU A 130 -56.30 41.01 -146.53
C GLU A 130 -56.42 39.55 -147.02
N THR A 131 -57.58 38.87 -147.09
CA THR A 131 -58.99 39.34 -147.02
C THR A 131 -59.94 38.24 -146.54
N GLU A 132 -60.85 38.66 -145.66
CA GLU A 132 -62.26 38.30 -145.46
C GLU A 132 -62.93 37.01 -145.98
N ILE A 133 -63.83 36.53 -145.11
CA ILE A 133 -65.20 36.06 -145.39
C ILE A 133 -65.38 34.94 -146.42
N GLY A 134 -65.82 33.79 -145.91
CA GLY A 134 -66.48 32.78 -146.73
C GLY A 134 -67.12 31.64 -145.95
N ALA A 135 -67.60 31.90 -144.71
CA ALA A 135 -68.20 30.96 -143.71
C ALA A 135 -69.73 31.08 -143.40
N ARG A 136 -70.49 32.10 -143.86
CA ARG A 136 -71.99 32.07 -143.84
C ARG A 136 -72.52 31.46 -145.14
N VAL A 137 -71.86 30.34 -145.40
CA VAL A 137 -71.29 29.78 -146.62
C VAL A 137 -70.70 28.45 -146.08
N LYS A 138 -70.38 27.48 -146.92
CA LYS A 138 -70.53 26.07 -146.48
C LYS A 138 -69.26 25.43 -145.92
N LEU A 139 -69.49 24.58 -144.91
CA LEU A 139 -68.75 23.34 -144.59
C LEU A 139 -67.32 23.49 -144.02
N GLN A 140 -67.10 22.95 -142.81
CA GLN A 140 -66.17 21.82 -142.57
C GLN A 140 -66.15 21.41 -141.08
N ALA A 141 -65.93 20.12 -140.82
CA ALA A 141 -65.78 19.60 -139.47
C ALA A 141 -64.38 19.93 -138.93
N VAL A 142 -64.30 20.62 -137.80
CA VAL A 142 -63.04 20.84 -137.07
C VAL A 142 -62.72 19.57 -136.30
N THR A 143 -61.65 18.87 -136.70
CA THR A 143 -60.98 17.90 -135.85
C THR A 143 -60.44 18.63 -134.61
N ARG A 144 -61.05 18.39 -133.44
CA ARG A 144 -60.44 18.79 -132.16
C ARG A 144 -59.06 18.15 -132.07
N GLN A 145 -58.02 18.95 -131.83
CA GLN A 145 -56.77 18.42 -131.33
C GLN A 145 -57.04 17.93 -129.90
N THR A 146 -57.08 16.62 -129.70
CA THR A 146 -57.33 16.00 -128.41
C THR A 146 -56.12 16.20 -127.49
N VAL A 147 -56.36 16.62 -126.25
CA VAL A 147 -55.34 16.64 -125.19
C VAL A 147 -54.85 15.21 -124.96
N SER A 148 -53.54 15.03 -124.86
CA SER A 148 -52.88 13.72 -124.78
C SER A 148 -52.44 13.42 -123.35
N THR A 149 -53.07 12.43 -122.72
CA THR A 149 -52.82 11.97 -121.34
C THR A 149 -51.85 10.80 -121.23
N ALA A 150 -51.51 10.11 -122.32
CA ALA A 150 -50.81 8.82 -122.30
C ALA A 150 -49.47 8.81 -121.51
N VAL A 151 -48.72 9.91 -121.52
CA VAL A 151 -47.46 10.05 -120.76
C VAL A 151 -47.72 10.28 -119.27
N LEU A 152 -48.79 11.00 -118.92
CA LEU A 152 -49.25 11.17 -117.54
C LEU A 152 -49.81 9.87 -116.97
N GLU A 153 -50.60 9.13 -117.75
CA GLU A 153 -51.11 7.80 -117.38
C GLU A 153 -50.00 6.79 -117.13
N LEU A 154 -48.96 6.77 -117.96
CA LEU A 154 -47.79 5.93 -117.73
C LEU A 154 -47.07 6.30 -116.42
N GLN A 155 -46.95 7.60 -116.12
CA GLN A 155 -46.37 8.08 -114.85
C GLN A 155 -47.25 7.73 -113.64
N ILE A 156 -48.58 7.75 -113.78
CA ILE A 156 -49.52 7.28 -112.75
C ILE A 156 -49.34 5.77 -112.52
N GLN A 157 -49.21 4.94 -113.56
CA GLN A 157 -48.96 3.50 -113.41
C GLN A 157 -47.60 3.19 -112.76
N LEU A 158 -46.59 4.03 -112.97
CA LEU A 158 -45.31 3.94 -112.24
C LEU A 158 -45.48 4.35 -110.78
N ALA A 159 -46.29 5.38 -110.50
CA ALA A 159 -46.63 5.82 -109.15
C ALA A 159 -47.42 4.76 -108.37
N ASP A 160 -48.42 4.11 -108.98
CA ASP A 160 -49.16 2.98 -108.40
C ASP A 160 -48.18 1.89 -107.91
N LYS A 161 -47.20 1.52 -108.76
CA LYS A 161 -46.15 0.55 -108.41
C LYS A 161 -45.13 1.02 -107.38
N MET A 162 -45.02 2.32 -107.10
CA MET A 162 -44.20 2.85 -105.99
C MET A 162 -44.99 2.81 -104.68
N ILE A 163 -46.30 3.10 -104.72
CA ILE A 163 -47.21 2.97 -103.58
C ILE A 163 -47.33 1.49 -103.16
N GLU A 164 -47.63 0.58 -104.09
CA GLU A 164 -47.78 -0.86 -103.81
C GLU A 164 -46.53 -1.53 -103.21
N ARG A 165 -45.34 -0.99 -103.48
CA ARG A 165 -44.06 -1.48 -102.93
C ARG A 165 -43.67 -0.83 -101.61
N GLY A 166 -44.45 0.13 -101.10
CA GLY A 166 -44.13 0.90 -99.90
C GLY A 166 -42.97 1.89 -100.06
N ASP A 167 -42.47 2.13 -101.29
CA ASP A 167 -41.39 3.10 -101.53
C ASP A 167 -41.81 4.50 -101.05
N VAL A 168 -43.06 4.87 -101.33
CA VAL A 168 -43.66 6.16 -100.98
C VAL A 168 -43.79 6.34 -99.47
N ASP A 169 -44.25 5.32 -98.75
CA ASP A 169 -44.44 5.39 -97.29
C ASP A 169 -43.11 5.29 -96.51
N SER A 170 -42.07 4.74 -97.16
CA SER A 170 -40.69 4.72 -96.65
C SER A 170 -39.91 6.03 -96.86
N ALA A 171 -40.42 6.94 -97.70
CA ALA A 171 -39.83 8.26 -97.90
C ALA A 171 -40.08 9.16 -96.69
N TYR A 172 -39.37 10.29 -96.61
CA TYR A 172 -39.72 11.34 -95.66
C TYR A 172 -41.19 11.77 -95.82
N ASP A 173 -41.88 12.00 -94.70
CA ASP A 173 -43.29 12.37 -94.64
C ASP A 173 -43.62 13.59 -95.52
N LYS A 174 -42.76 14.61 -95.54
CA LYS A 174 -42.91 15.77 -96.44
C LYS A 174 -42.90 15.40 -97.94
N TYR A 175 -42.10 14.40 -98.33
CA TYR A 175 -41.99 13.94 -99.72
C TYR A 175 -43.07 12.91 -100.08
N ARG A 176 -43.46 12.06 -99.12
CA ARG A 176 -44.65 11.20 -99.20
C ARG A 176 -45.90 12.05 -99.46
N ASP A 177 -46.10 13.12 -98.69
CA ASP A 177 -47.28 13.98 -98.78
C ASP A 177 -47.25 14.83 -100.06
N GLU A 178 -46.09 15.34 -100.48
CA GLU A 178 -45.89 15.99 -101.78
C GLU A 178 -46.23 15.03 -102.94
N PHE A 179 -45.78 13.77 -102.84
CA PHE A 179 -46.03 12.74 -103.85
C PHE A 179 -47.50 12.35 -103.93
N TYR A 180 -48.17 12.05 -102.81
CA TYR A 180 -49.60 11.74 -102.81
C TYR A 180 -50.45 12.93 -103.31
N ALA A 181 -50.06 14.17 -102.99
CA ALA A 181 -50.72 15.37 -103.53
C ALA A 181 -50.54 15.50 -105.06
N ALA A 182 -49.32 15.30 -105.57
CA ALA A 182 -49.04 15.34 -107.01
C ALA A 182 -49.70 14.18 -107.78
N TYR A 183 -49.73 12.98 -107.19
CA TYR A 183 -50.38 11.78 -107.72
C TYR A 183 -51.90 11.94 -107.79
N LYS A 184 -52.51 12.54 -106.75
CA LYS A 184 -53.93 12.90 -106.77
C LYS A 184 -54.23 13.93 -107.86
N ASP A 185 -53.47 15.03 -107.94
CA ASP A 185 -53.65 16.07 -108.96
C ASP A 185 -53.53 15.49 -110.39
N ALA A 186 -52.55 14.59 -110.61
CA ALA A 186 -52.41 13.84 -111.85
C ALA A 186 -53.65 12.98 -112.18
N LYS A 187 -54.18 12.23 -111.21
CA LYS A 187 -55.42 11.44 -111.38
C LYS A 187 -56.63 12.32 -111.66
N ASP A 188 -56.84 13.39 -110.89
CA ASP A 188 -57.93 14.35 -111.05
C ASP A 188 -57.89 15.01 -112.45
N ILE A 189 -56.69 15.25 -113.01
CA ILE A 189 -56.51 15.79 -114.37
C ILE A 189 -56.83 14.76 -115.45
N VAL A 190 -56.36 13.52 -115.33
CA VAL A 190 -56.71 12.43 -116.27
C VAL A 190 -58.22 12.16 -116.25
N GLU A 191 -58.84 12.12 -115.07
CA GLU A 191 -60.29 11.93 -114.92
C GLU A 191 -61.09 13.06 -115.60
N LYS A 192 -60.70 14.32 -115.42
CA LYS A 192 -61.33 15.47 -116.11
C LYS A 192 -61.23 15.37 -117.64
N VAL A 193 -60.05 15.01 -118.16
CA VAL A 193 -59.86 14.83 -119.61
C VAL A 193 -60.72 13.68 -120.15
N HIS A 194 -60.77 12.54 -119.45
CA HIS A 194 -61.64 11.41 -119.82
C HIS A 194 -63.14 11.70 -119.67
N GLY A 195 -63.53 12.53 -118.70
CA GLY A 195 -64.88 13.07 -118.53
C GLY A 195 -65.27 14.09 -119.61
N GLY A 196 -64.35 14.50 -120.49
CA GLY A 196 -64.60 15.43 -121.58
C GLY A 196 -64.55 16.91 -121.21
N ASP A 197 -63.96 17.26 -120.06
CA ASP A 197 -63.79 18.64 -119.62
C ASP A 197 -62.86 19.42 -120.57
N THR A 198 -63.41 20.43 -121.24
CA THR A 198 -62.68 21.25 -122.22
C THR A 198 -61.88 22.39 -121.59
N SER A 199 -61.87 22.54 -120.27
CA SER A 199 -61.06 23.54 -119.55
C SER A 199 -59.61 23.09 -119.33
N VAL A 200 -59.34 21.77 -119.36
CA VAL A 200 -57.99 21.22 -119.20
C VAL A 200 -57.18 21.42 -120.48
N THR A 201 -55.95 21.94 -120.35
CA THR A 201 -55.03 22.18 -121.48
C THR A 201 -53.86 21.19 -121.45
N GLN A 202 -53.18 21.01 -122.59
CA GLN A 202 -51.97 20.16 -122.64
C GLN A 202 -50.90 20.64 -121.65
N GLN A 203 -50.74 21.96 -121.47
CA GLN A 203 -49.80 22.53 -120.50
C GLN A 203 -50.13 22.12 -119.05
N MET A 204 -51.41 21.90 -118.71
CA MET A 204 -51.80 21.41 -117.38
C MET A 204 -51.47 19.92 -117.21
N VAL A 205 -51.63 19.11 -118.26
CA VAL A 205 -51.23 17.69 -118.27
C VAL A 205 -49.71 17.55 -118.15
N ASP A 206 -48.96 18.33 -118.92
CA ASP A 206 -47.49 18.33 -118.90
C ASP A 206 -46.94 18.84 -117.55
N ALA A 207 -47.61 19.82 -116.93
CA ALA A 207 -47.27 20.32 -115.59
C ALA A 207 -47.55 19.27 -114.51
N ALA A 208 -48.69 18.56 -114.57
CA ALA A 208 -49.01 17.48 -113.64
C ALA A 208 -48.03 16.30 -113.76
N TRP A 209 -47.65 15.94 -115.00
CA TRP A 209 -46.61 14.95 -115.26
C TRP A 209 -45.26 15.37 -114.66
N THR A 210 -44.85 16.62 -114.90
CA THR A 210 -43.60 17.18 -114.37
C THR A 210 -43.61 17.17 -112.85
N ARG A 211 -44.72 17.57 -112.21
CA ARG A 211 -44.87 17.59 -110.75
C ARG A 211 -44.79 16.19 -110.14
N LEU A 212 -45.49 15.22 -110.72
CA LEU A 212 -45.46 13.83 -110.25
C LEU A 212 -44.08 13.17 -110.45
N LEU A 213 -43.38 13.51 -111.54
CA LEU A 213 -42.01 13.06 -111.77
C LEU A 213 -41.02 13.68 -110.76
N GLN A 214 -41.15 14.98 -110.49
CA GLN A 214 -40.33 15.69 -109.49
C GLN A 214 -40.54 15.14 -108.08
N ALA A 215 -41.80 15.02 -107.64
CA ALA A 215 -42.11 14.42 -106.34
C ALA A 215 -41.60 12.96 -106.24
N GLY A 216 -41.69 12.20 -107.32
CA GLY A 216 -41.13 10.84 -107.41
C GLY A 216 -39.60 10.78 -107.21
N SER A 217 -38.87 11.82 -107.62
CA SER A 217 -37.40 11.89 -107.43
C SER A 217 -36.99 12.03 -105.95
N HIS A 218 -37.82 12.69 -105.15
CA HIS A 218 -37.57 12.90 -103.72
C HIS A 218 -37.77 11.62 -102.88
N LEU A 219 -38.49 10.61 -103.38
CA LEU A 219 -38.75 9.33 -102.69
C LEU A 219 -37.48 8.50 -102.42
N SER A 220 -36.35 8.86 -103.02
CA SER A 220 -35.04 8.30 -102.70
C SER A 220 -34.56 8.68 -101.28
N SER A 221 -35.07 9.77 -100.70
CA SER A 221 -34.81 10.18 -99.32
C SER A 221 -35.75 9.43 -98.36
N LYS A 222 -35.25 8.32 -97.80
CA LYS A 222 -35.97 7.48 -96.84
C LYS A 222 -35.83 7.98 -95.40
N LYS A 223 -36.91 7.90 -94.63
CA LYS A 223 -36.86 8.11 -93.17
C LYS A 223 -36.20 6.94 -92.47
N GLY A 224 -35.56 7.21 -91.33
CA GLY A 224 -35.02 6.20 -90.44
C GLY A 224 -36.10 5.46 -89.65
N ASP A 225 -35.74 4.34 -89.06
CA ASP A 225 -36.54 3.64 -88.06
C ASP A 225 -36.27 4.27 -86.67
N PRO A 226 -37.25 4.92 -86.02
CA PRO A 226 -37.07 5.55 -84.72
C PRO A 226 -37.08 4.57 -83.54
N THR A 227 -37.30 3.26 -83.77
CA THR A 227 -37.57 2.26 -82.71
C THR A 227 -36.49 2.21 -81.64
N GLU A 228 -35.22 2.10 -82.03
CA GLU A 228 -34.11 1.99 -81.08
C GLU A 228 -33.81 3.31 -80.35
N LEU A 229 -33.86 4.44 -81.07
CA LEU A 229 -33.70 5.76 -80.47
C LEU A 229 -34.83 6.05 -79.47
N LYS A 230 -36.06 5.64 -79.79
CA LYS A 230 -37.21 5.81 -78.90
C LYS A 230 -37.07 4.98 -77.63
N ALA A 231 -36.64 3.72 -77.74
CA ALA A 231 -36.43 2.88 -76.56
C ALA A 231 -35.39 3.50 -75.61
N LEU A 232 -34.23 3.92 -76.14
CA LEU A 232 -33.19 4.57 -75.36
C LEU A 232 -33.64 5.93 -74.77
N TYR A 233 -34.43 6.71 -75.53
CA TYR A 233 -35.03 7.95 -75.01
C TYR A 233 -36.01 7.67 -73.85
N ASP A 234 -36.85 6.65 -73.95
CA ASP A 234 -37.80 6.29 -72.90
C ASP A 234 -37.07 5.79 -71.63
N GLU A 235 -35.94 5.08 -71.78
CA GLU A 235 -35.03 4.73 -70.67
C GLU A 235 -34.36 5.96 -70.05
N ALA A 236 -33.79 6.84 -70.87
CA ALA A 236 -33.18 8.10 -70.42
C ALA A 236 -34.20 9.00 -69.69
N ALA A 237 -35.45 9.06 -70.16
CA ALA A 237 -36.51 9.83 -69.52
C ALA A 237 -36.91 9.31 -68.13
N ALA A 238 -36.55 8.06 -67.78
CA ALA A 238 -36.77 7.47 -66.46
C ALA A 238 -35.60 7.67 -65.48
N ILE A 239 -34.45 8.22 -65.91
CA ILE A 239 -33.29 8.46 -65.04
C ILE A 239 -33.59 9.58 -64.04
N ASN A 240 -33.50 9.25 -62.75
CA ASN A 240 -33.52 10.21 -61.65
C ASN A 240 -32.14 10.88 -61.49
N LEU A 241 -31.93 12.04 -62.11
CA LEU A 241 -30.68 12.81 -62.01
C LEU A 241 -30.32 13.23 -60.58
N GLY A 242 -31.26 13.21 -59.62
CA GLY A 242 -30.97 13.47 -58.20
C GLY A 242 -30.01 12.46 -57.57
N GLU A 243 -29.95 11.23 -58.10
CA GLU A 243 -29.02 10.16 -57.67
C GLU A 243 -27.61 10.31 -58.25
N TYR A 244 -27.39 11.22 -59.19
CA TYR A 244 -26.11 11.40 -59.89
C TYR A 244 -25.43 12.70 -59.45
N LEU A 245 -24.11 12.75 -59.57
CA LEU A 245 -23.33 13.98 -59.40
C LEU A 245 -23.69 14.98 -60.51
N PRO A 246 -23.48 16.30 -60.32
CA PRO A 246 -23.76 17.31 -61.35
C PRO A 246 -22.94 17.13 -62.64
N GLU A 247 -21.78 16.48 -62.54
CA GLU A 247 -20.94 16.14 -63.70
C GLU A 247 -21.69 15.20 -64.67
N GLY A 248 -21.58 15.49 -65.97
CA GLY A 248 -22.29 14.75 -67.02
C GLY A 248 -23.78 15.13 -67.20
N GLN A 249 -24.46 15.71 -66.20
CA GLN A 249 -25.92 15.97 -66.28
C GLN A 249 -26.31 16.92 -67.41
N ASP A 250 -25.59 18.04 -67.59
CA ASP A 250 -25.87 19.00 -68.66
C ASP A 250 -25.69 18.37 -70.06
N ALA A 251 -24.66 17.52 -70.22
CA ALA A 251 -24.41 16.80 -71.46
C ALA A 251 -25.50 15.76 -71.74
N PHE A 252 -25.93 15.03 -70.71
CA PHE A 252 -27.05 14.10 -70.79
C PHE A 252 -28.38 14.79 -71.12
N ILE A 253 -28.70 15.92 -70.48
CA ILE A 253 -29.89 16.73 -70.78
C ILE A 253 -29.86 17.19 -72.25
N ALA A 254 -28.73 17.74 -72.71
CA ALA A 254 -28.57 18.19 -74.09
C ALA A 254 -28.69 17.04 -75.12
N ALA A 255 -28.11 15.87 -74.83
CA ALA A 255 -28.22 14.69 -75.69
C ALA A 255 -29.64 14.13 -75.73
N ARG A 256 -30.33 14.06 -74.57
CA ARG A 256 -31.73 13.63 -74.45
C ARG A 256 -32.68 14.57 -75.19
N ASP A 257 -32.48 15.88 -75.07
CA ASP A 257 -33.29 16.88 -75.76
C ASP A 257 -33.02 16.88 -77.27
N THR A 258 -31.79 16.57 -77.69
CA THR A 258 -31.44 16.34 -79.11
C THR A 258 -32.12 15.07 -79.65
N ALA A 259 -32.06 13.96 -78.92
CA ALA A 259 -32.77 12.72 -79.26
C ALA A 259 -34.28 12.95 -79.36
N LYS A 260 -34.86 13.73 -78.43
CA LYS A 260 -36.26 14.14 -78.50
C LYS A 260 -36.57 14.92 -79.78
N ALA A 261 -35.77 15.92 -80.13
CA ALA A 261 -35.99 16.71 -81.35
C ALA A 261 -35.93 15.85 -82.63
N VAL A 262 -35.01 14.86 -82.67
CA VAL A 262 -34.89 13.90 -83.78
C VAL A 262 -36.11 12.96 -83.85
N LEU A 263 -36.64 12.53 -82.71
CA LEU A 263 -37.86 11.72 -82.60
C LEU A 263 -39.14 12.50 -82.95
N ASP A 264 -39.25 13.75 -82.50
CA ASP A 264 -40.41 14.61 -82.79
C ASP A 264 -40.52 14.94 -84.30
N ASP A 265 -39.39 14.92 -85.04
CA ASP A 265 -39.33 15.00 -86.52
C ASP A 265 -38.94 13.66 -87.18
N ALA A 266 -39.27 12.52 -86.56
CA ALA A 266 -38.90 11.19 -87.09
C ALA A 266 -39.45 10.90 -88.50
N GLY A 267 -40.50 11.59 -88.92
CA GLY A 267 -41.01 11.54 -90.29
C GLY A 267 -40.04 12.09 -91.34
N ASN A 268 -39.07 12.95 -91.00
CA ASN A 268 -38.23 13.67 -91.97
C ASN A 268 -36.71 13.53 -91.77
N ASN A 269 -36.28 12.68 -90.82
CA ASN A 269 -34.87 12.40 -90.49
C ASN A 269 -34.42 11.04 -91.06
N ASN A 270 -33.15 10.91 -91.48
CA ASN A 270 -32.57 9.66 -91.98
C ASN A 270 -32.05 8.77 -90.83
N GLN A 271 -31.70 7.51 -91.16
CA GLN A 271 -31.15 6.55 -90.20
C GLN A 271 -29.86 7.06 -89.55
N GLU A 272 -28.95 7.67 -90.32
CA GLU A 272 -27.69 8.22 -89.80
C GLU A 272 -27.90 9.28 -88.71
N THR A 273 -28.95 10.11 -88.82
CA THR A 273 -29.33 11.08 -87.77
C THR A 273 -29.93 10.38 -86.55
N MET A 274 -30.70 9.30 -86.74
CA MET A 274 -31.24 8.50 -85.64
C MET A 274 -30.12 7.82 -84.84
N ASP A 275 -29.21 7.17 -85.55
CA ASP A 275 -28.08 6.44 -84.98
C ASP A 275 -27.13 7.40 -84.24
N ALA A 276 -26.79 8.54 -84.85
CA ALA A 276 -25.95 9.56 -84.20
C ALA A 276 -26.59 10.16 -82.94
N ALA A 277 -27.91 10.38 -82.93
CA ALA A 277 -28.61 10.86 -81.75
C ALA A 277 -28.70 9.79 -80.65
N LYS A 278 -28.82 8.50 -81.03
CA LYS A 278 -28.82 7.36 -80.12
C LYS A 278 -27.45 7.19 -79.48
N ASP A 279 -26.38 7.17 -80.27
CA ASP A 279 -25.01 7.02 -79.79
C ASP A 279 -24.60 8.19 -78.88
N ALA A 280 -25.01 9.42 -79.21
CA ALA A 280 -24.78 10.59 -78.37
C ALA A 280 -25.54 10.51 -77.03
N LEU A 281 -26.79 10.02 -77.03
CA LEU A 281 -27.56 9.81 -75.81
C LEU A 281 -26.96 8.69 -74.94
N GLN A 282 -26.57 7.56 -75.54
CA GLN A 282 -25.93 6.45 -74.83
C GLN A 282 -24.61 6.90 -74.18
N ALA A 283 -23.73 7.57 -74.95
CA ALA A 283 -22.47 8.06 -74.41
C ALA A 283 -22.66 9.08 -73.28
N ALA A 284 -23.73 9.87 -73.30
CA ALA A 284 -24.06 10.80 -72.23
C ALA A 284 -24.71 10.12 -71.00
N MET A 285 -25.45 9.01 -71.19
CA MET A 285 -25.91 8.15 -70.09
C MET A 285 -24.73 7.45 -69.41
N ASP A 286 -23.81 6.89 -70.20
CA ASP A 286 -22.61 6.19 -69.72
C ASP A 286 -21.64 7.13 -68.97
N ALA A 287 -21.72 8.44 -69.23
CA ALA A 287 -20.93 9.48 -68.56
C ALA A 287 -21.55 10.01 -67.25
N LEU A 288 -22.77 9.58 -66.87
CA LEU A 288 -23.38 9.97 -65.61
C LEU A 288 -22.74 9.21 -64.43
N VAL A 289 -22.16 9.95 -63.48
CA VAL A 289 -21.55 9.38 -62.28
C VAL A 289 -22.57 9.33 -61.15
N LYS A 290 -22.91 8.12 -60.67
CA LYS A 290 -23.83 7.96 -59.54
C LYS A 290 -23.16 8.43 -58.23
N LYS A 291 -23.93 9.04 -57.33
CA LYS A 291 -23.45 9.44 -56.01
C LYS A 291 -22.98 8.21 -55.20
N PRO A 292 -21.88 8.33 -54.44
CA PRO A 292 -21.40 7.25 -53.57
C PRO A 292 -22.40 6.97 -52.44
N ASN A 293 -22.33 5.77 -51.87
CA ASN A 293 -22.94 5.51 -50.57
C ASN A 293 -22.10 6.15 -49.46
N LYS A 294 -22.70 6.50 -48.33
CA LYS A 294 -22.01 7.07 -47.16
C LYS A 294 -22.40 6.44 -45.82
N ASP A 295 -23.11 5.31 -45.85
CA ASP A 295 -23.53 4.61 -44.63
C ASP A 295 -22.31 4.20 -43.77
N GLU A 296 -21.25 3.64 -44.37
CA GLU A 296 -20.02 3.22 -43.67
C GLU A 296 -19.26 4.41 -43.05
N LEU A 297 -19.12 5.52 -43.79
CA LEU A 297 -18.62 6.78 -43.23
C LEU A 297 -19.49 7.33 -42.08
N ALA A 298 -20.81 7.13 -42.12
CA ALA A 298 -21.70 7.54 -41.02
C ALA A 298 -21.47 6.69 -39.76
N ASP A 299 -21.39 5.36 -39.92
CA ASP A 299 -21.15 4.41 -38.84
C ASP A 299 -19.79 4.67 -38.15
N LEU A 300 -18.73 4.91 -38.95
CA LEU A 300 -17.41 5.27 -38.43
C LEU A 300 -17.40 6.64 -37.71
N LEU A 301 -18.17 7.62 -38.21
CA LEU A 301 -18.33 8.92 -37.55
C LEU A 301 -19.11 8.82 -36.24
N GLU A 302 -20.05 7.88 -36.10
CA GLU A 302 -20.73 7.59 -34.84
C GLU A 302 -19.79 6.90 -33.85
N GLN A 303 -19.06 5.87 -34.28
CA GLN A 303 -18.05 5.18 -33.46
C GLN A 303 -17.01 6.16 -32.91
N ALA A 304 -16.36 6.95 -33.78
CA ALA A 304 -15.32 7.88 -33.41
C ALA A 304 -15.78 8.99 -32.44
N LYS A 305 -17.06 9.38 -32.48
CA LYS A 305 -17.64 10.34 -31.53
C LYS A 305 -18.02 9.71 -30.19
N GLY A 306 -18.02 8.37 -30.09
CA GLY A 306 -18.34 7.62 -28.87
C GLY A 306 -17.14 7.36 -27.96
N GLU A 307 -15.91 7.52 -28.44
CA GLU A 307 -14.68 7.21 -27.69
C GLU A 307 -14.48 8.16 -26.48
N SER A 308 -14.02 7.60 -25.36
CA SER A 308 -13.92 8.31 -24.07
C SER A 308 -12.68 9.17 -23.96
N GLN A 309 -12.85 10.50 -23.83
CA GLN A 309 -11.73 11.47 -23.75
C GLN A 309 -10.77 11.30 -22.56
N LYS A 310 -11.08 10.46 -21.57
CA LYS A 310 -10.23 10.26 -20.38
C LYS A 310 -9.38 8.99 -20.43
N GLU A 311 -9.64 8.12 -21.39
CA GLU A 311 -9.02 6.79 -21.43
C GLU A 311 -7.86 6.73 -22.44
N TYR A 312 -7.64 7.82 -23.18
CA TYR A 312 -6.63 7.94 -24.22
C TYR A 312 -5.87 9.28 -24.10
N THR A 313 -4.63 9.29 -24.58
CA THR A 313 -3.76 10.47 -24.60
C THR A 313 -4.34 11.62 -25.44
N GLU A 314 -4.15 12.86 -24.97
CA GLU A 314 -4.64 14.09 -25.63
C GLU A 314 -4.24 14.16 -27.12
N ASP A 315 -3.00 13.82 -27.46
CA ASP A 315 -2.51 13.85 -28.85
C ASP A 315 -3.26 12.85 -29.75
N SER A 316 -3.56 11.64 -29.26
CA SER A 316 -4.27 10.63 -30.04
C SER A 316 -5.74 11.00 -30.26
N LEU A 317 -6.40 11.52 -29.21
CA LEU A 317 -7.76 12.07 -29.29
C LEU A 317 -7.85 13.28 -30.21
N LYS A 318 -6.82 14.14 -30.22
CA LYS A 318 -6.76 15.29 -31.13
C LYS A 318 -6.65 14.83 -32.59
N ASN A 319 -5.88 13.79 -32.88
CA ASN A 319 -5.80 13.21 -34.23
C ASN A 319 -7.15 12.58 -34.66
N LEU A 320 -7.86 11.92 -33.73
CA LEU A 320 -9.22 11.43 -33.97
C LEU A 320 -10.20 12.57 -34.26
N GLN A 321 -10.16 13.66 -33.49
CA GLN A 321 -11.03 14.82 -33.73
C GLN A 321 -10.74 15.49 -35.09
N ASP A 322 -9.47 15.66 -35.46
CA ASP A 322 -9.10 16.20 -36.79
C ASP A 322 -9.65 15.30 -37.93
N ALA A 323 -9.66 13.98 -37.73
CA ALA A 323 -10.23 13.02 -38.68
C ALA A 323 -11.77 13.03 -38.71
N ILE A 324 -12.44 13.18 -37.55
CA ILE A 324 -13.89 13.37 -37.45
C ILE A 324 -14.31 14.63 -38.20
N ASP A 325 -13.62 15.74 -38.01
CA ASP A 325 -13.91 17.02 -38.66
C ASP A 325 -13.77 16.91 -40.19
N ALA A 326 -12.70 16.26 -40.67
CA ALA A 326 -12.48 16.01 -42.09
C ALA A 326 -13.55 15.07 -42.69
N GLY A 327 -13.88 13.98 -41.98
CA GLY A 327 -14.91 13.03 -42.38
C GLY A 327 -16.30 13.67 -42.45
N GLN A 328 -16.64 14.54 -41.48
CA GLN A 328 -17.91 15.27 -41.46
C GLN A 328 -18.03 16.22 -42.66
N VAL A 329 -16.96 16.91 -43.06
CA VAL A 329 -16.95 17.76 -44.27
C VAL A 329 -17.23 16.94 -45.54
N VAL A 330 -16.67 15.73 -45.66
CA VAL A 330 -16.95 14.83 -46.79
C VAL A 330 -18.37 14.28 -46.70
N PHE A 331 -18.87 13.93 -45.51
CA PHE A 331 -20.21 13.44 -45.27
C PHE A 331 -21.29 14.46 -45.68
N ASP A 332 -21.14 15.71 -45.24
CA ASP A 332 -22.10 16.79 -45.50
C ASP A 332 -22.07 17.30 -46.95
N ASN A 333 -21.00 17.06 -47.71
CA ASN A 333 -20.90 17.45 -49.12
C ASN A 333 -21.83 16.59 -50.02
N PRO A 334 -22.93 17.13 -50.59
CA PRO A 334 -23.88 16.34 -51.40
C PRO A 334 -23.33 15.93 -52.77
N ASN A 335 -22.13 16.43 -53.13
CA ASN A 335 -21.44 16.15 -54.39
C ASN A 335 -20.07 15.47 -54.16
N ALA A 336 -19.82 14.90 -52.98
CA ALA A 336 -18.60 14.13 -52.72
C ALA A 336 -18.46 12.97 -53.72
N THR A 337 -17.25 12.77 -54.20
CA THR A 337 -16.86 11.65 -55.07
C THR A 337 -16.63 10.38 -54.24
N GLN A 338 -16.63 9.21 -54.90
CA GLN A 338 -16.33 7.95 -54.21
C GLN A 338 -14.91 7.95 -53.61
N ASP A 339 -13.93 8.53 -54.32
CA ASP A 339 -12.55 8.61 -53.85
C ASP A 339 -12.43 9.49 -52.58
N GLU A 340 -13.19 10.59 -52.48
CA GLU A 340 -13.24 11.42 -51.27
C GLU A 340 -13.89 10.70 -50.09
N VAL A 341 -14.99 9.96 -50.32
CA VAL A 341 -15.66 9.17 -49.28
C VAL A 341 -14.74 8.08 -48.75
N THR A 342 -14.12 7.29 -49.62
CA THR A 342 -13.21 6.21 -49.21
C THR A 342 -11.93 6.73 -48.56
N ALA A 343 -11.40 7.88 -48.98
CA ALA A 343 -10.28 8.52 -48.28
C ALA A 343 -10.66 9.01 -46.87
N ALA A 344 -11.91 9.44 -46.65
CA ALA A 344 -12.40 9.81 -45.33
C ALA A 344 -12.62 8.59 -44.41
N GLU A 345 -13.18 7.50 -44.96
CA GLU A 345 -13.35 6.21 -44.27
C GLU A 345 -11.98 5.67 -43.82
N GLU A 346 -11.00 5.61 -44.73
CA GLU A 346 -9.62 5.19 -44.40
C GLU A 346 -8.98 6.11 -43.36
N ALA A 347 -9.09 7.43 -43.48
CA ALA A 347 -8.49 8.37 -42.52
C ALA A 347 -9.08 8.23 -41.10
N LEU A 348 -10.39 8.00 -41.00
CA LEU A 348 -11.09 7.87 -39.73
C LEU A 348 -10.79 6.53 -39.06
N GLN A 349 -10.75 5.43 -39.82
CA GLN A 349 -10.32 4.12 -39.29
C GLN A 349 -8.86 4.15 -38.82
N ASN A 350 -7.94 4.75 -39.61
CA ASN A 350 -6.55 4.88 -39.18
C ASN A 350 -6.38 5.74 -37.90
N ALA A 351 -7.27 6.71 -37.67
CA ALA A 351 -7.25 7.52 -36.45
C ALA A 351 -7.79 6.77 -35.22
N LEU A 352 -8.83 5.93 -35.41
CA LEU A 352 -9.32 4.98 -34.41
C LEU A 352 -8.25 3.95 -34.04
N ASP A 353 -7.63 3.32 -35.04
CA ASP A 353 -6.56 2.32 -34.87
C ASP A 353 -5.28 2.91 -34.25
N ALA A 354 -5.11 4.23 -34.27
CA ALA A 354 -3.98 4.96 -33.71
C ALA A 354 -4.26 5.62 -32.34
N LEU A 355 -5.42 5.35 -31.73
CA LEU A 355 -5.70 5.73 -30.35
C LEU A 355 -4.66 5.08 -29.41
N LYS A 356 -4.14 5.88 -28.47
CA LYS A 356 -3.16 5.42 -27.48
C LYS A 356 -3.72 5.63 -26.08
N PRO A 357 -3.87 4.58 -25.26
CA PRO A 357 -4.34 4.72 -23.89
C PRO A 357 -3.49 5.72 -23.09
N ASP A 358 -4.14 6.46 -22.20
CA ASP A 358 -3.41 7.14 -21.13
C ASP A 358 -2.89 6.09 -20.14
N LYS A 359 -1.68 6.28 -19.61
CA LYS A 359 -1.01 5.37 -18.67
C LYS A 359 -0.62 6.04 -17.36
N SER A 360 -0.99 7.31 -17.16
CA SER A 360 -0.65 8.06 -15.94
C SER A 360 -1.12 7.38 -14.65
N GLY A 361 -2.30 6.73 -14.67
CA GLY A 361 -2.78 5.92 -13.54
C GLY A 361 -1.88 4.71 -13.24
N LEU A 362 -1.50 3.96 -14.28
CA LEU A 362 -0.54 2.85 -14.18
C LEU A 362 0.84 3.31 -13.70
N GLU A 363 1.32 4.47 -14.15
CA GLU A 363 2.58 5.08 -13.70
C GLU A 363 2.53 5.44 -12.20
N ASP A 364 1.46 6.10 -11.73
CA ASP A 364 1.25 6.41 -10.31
C ASP A 364 1.21 5.12 -9.43
N LEU A 365 0.63 4.03 -9.93
CA LEU A 365 0.59 2.74 -9.24
C LEU A 365 1.96 2.03 -9.21
N ILE A 366 2.73 2.12 -10.29
CA ILE A 366 4.11 1.61 -10.36
C ILE A 366 4.98 2.34 -9.33
N ASP A 367 4.94 3.68 -9.28
CA ASP A 367 5.69 4.48 -8.31
C ASP A 367 5.29 4.14 -6.85
N LYS A 368 3.99 3.93 -6.58
CA LYS A 368 3.49 3.48 -5.26
C LYS A 368 4.02 2.10 -4.88
N ALA A 369 4.05 1.14 -5.80
CA ALA A 369 4.56 -0.21 -5.57
C ALA A 369 6.09 -0.27 -5.42
N GLU A 370 6.83 0.55 -6.17
CA GLU A 370 8.28 0.69 -5.99
C GLU A 370 8.61 1.34 -4.63
N GLY A 371 7.88 2.39 -4.25
CA GLY A 371 8.05 3.10 -2.98
C GLY A 371 7.57 2.37 -1.72
N THR A 372 6.86 1.24 -1.86
CA THR A 372 6.39 0.42 -0.73
C THR A 372 7.57 -0.27 -0.04
N ASN A 373 7.70 -0.10 1.29
CA ASN A 373 8.70 -0.77 2.10
C ASN A 373 8.39 -2.26 2.24
N LYS A 374 9.09 -3.10 1.49
CA LYS A 374 8.79 -4.54 1.36
C LYS A 374 9.17 -5.35 2.60
N ASP A 375 10.09 -4.85 3.42
CA ASP A 375 10.54 -5.52 4.66
C ASP A 375 9.43 -5.55 5.74
N ASP A 376 8.39 -4.71 5.62
CA ASP A 376 7.26 -4.68 6.56
C ASP A 376 6.17 -5.74 6.26
N TYR A 377 6.35 -6.55 5.21
CA TYR A 377 5.31 -7.44 4.68
C TYR A 377 5.83 -8.86 4.43
N THR A 378 4.94 -9.85 4.59
CA THR A 378 5.27 -11.27 4.38
C THR A 378 5.78 -11.53 2.96
N SER A 379 6.82 -12.36 2.86
CA SER A 379 7.51 -12.68 1.58
C SER A 379 6.58 -13.22 0.49
N ASP A 380 5.50 -13.91 0.81
CA ASP A 380 4.52 -14.38 -0.19
C ASP A 380 3.74 -13.19 -0.78
N SER A 381 3.28 -12.25 0.04
CA SER A 381 2.53 -11.07 -0.43
C SER A 381 3.41 -10.06 -1.17
N VAL A 382 4.66 -9.88 -0.73
CA VAL A 382 5.68 -9.11 -1.47
C VAL A 382 5.93 -9.73 -2.84
N LYS A 383 5.99 -11.06 -2.92
CA LYS A 383 6.18 -11.75 -4.19
C LYS A 383 5.01 -11.53 -5.16
N ASP A 384 3.78 -11.57 -4.67
CA ASP A 384 2.60 -11.30 -5.51
C ASP A 384 2.63 -9.85 -6.03
N LEU A 385 3.03 -8.88 -5.20
CA LEU A 385 3.27 -7.49 -5.62
C LEU A 385 4.38 -7.37 -6.67
N GLU A 386 5.52 -8.05 -6.48
CA GLU A 386 6.63 -8.04 -7.44
C GLU A 386 6.21 -8.62 -8.78
N ASP A 387 5.52 -9.76 -8.82
CA ASP A 387 5.04 -10.37 -10.08
C ASP A 387 4.04 -9.46 -10.82
N ALA A 388 3.17 -8.73 -10.08
CA ALA A 388 2.23 -7.76 -10.63
C ALA A 388 2.93 -6.49 -11.16
N LEU A 389 3.87 -5.93 -10.39
CA LEU A 389 4.70 -4.78 -10.77
C LEU A 389 5.53 -5.08 -12.02
N ASP A 390 6.04 -6.30 -12.13
CA ASP A 390 6.79 -6.78 -13.29
C ASP A 390 5.88 -6.92 -14.52
N ALA A 391 4.58 -7.20 -14.35
CA ALA A 391 3.59 -7.19 -15.44
C ALA A 391 3.20 -5.77 -15.85
N ALA A 392 2.90 -4.91 -14.87
CA ALA A 392 2.60 -3.49 -15.06
C ALA A 392 3.71 -2.76 -15.84
N ASN A 393 4.97 -2.95 -15.45
CA ASN A 393 6.12 -2.37 -16.14
C ASN A 393 6.24 -2.83 -17.62
N LYS A 394 5.86 -4.08 -17.94
CA LYS A 394 5.85 -4.56 -19.33
C LYS A 394 4.75 -3.89 -20.15
N VAL A 395 3.56 -3.72 -19.58
CA VAL A 395 2.44 -3.00 -20.23
C VAL A 395 2.75 -1.51 -20.37
N ASN A 396 3.38 -0.89 -19.37
CA ASN A 396 3.77 0.51 -19.45
C ASN A 396 4.79 0.76 -20.57
N ALA A 397 5.80 -0.10 -20.69
CA ALA A 397 6.82 -0.02 -21.73
C ALA A 397 6.35 -0.32 -23.16
N ASP A 398 5.19 -0.95 -23.39
CA ASP A 398 4.69 -1.21 -24.74
C ASP A 398 3.95 0.00 -25.32
N GLU A 399 4.56 0.66 -26.32
CA GLU A 399 3.97 1.80 -27.04
C GLU A 399 2.64 1.49 -27.76
N ASN A 400 2.25 0.22 -27.87
CA ASN A 400 1.05 -0.27 -28.55
C ASN A 400 0.11 -1.06 -27.61
N ALA A 401 0.32 -0.98 -26.29
CA ALA A 401 -0.58 -1.58 -25.30
C ALA A 401 -2.03 -1.12 -25.56
N THR A 402 -2.97 -2.07 -25.54
CA THR A 402 -4.40 -1.76 -25.67
C THR A 402 -4.97 -1.23 -24.36
N LEU A 403 -6.12 -0.55 -24.45
CA LEU A 403 -6.80 0.01 -23.28
C LEU A 403 -7.17 -1.07 -22.24
N ASP A 404 -7.63 -2.23 -22.71
CA ASP A 404 -7.95 -3.37 -21.84
C ASP A 404 -6.70 -3.93 -21.13
N GLU A 405 -5.53 -3.92 -21.79
CA GLU A 405 -4.26 -4.35 -21.18
C GLU A 405 -3.76 -3.35 -20.12
N VAL A 406 -3.90 -2.04 -20.36
CA VAL A 406 -3.57 -1.00 -19.38
C VAL A 406 -4.49 -1.09 -18.16
N LYS A 407 -5.82 -1.08 -18.36
CA LYS A 407 -6.79 -1.22 -17.26
C LYS A 407 -6.57 -2.49 -16.45
N LYS A 408 -6.32 -3.62 -17.11
CA LYS A 408 -6.02 -4.87 -16.40
C LYS A 408 -4.73 -4.80 -15.59
N ALA A 409 -3.70 -4.11 -16.09
CA ALA A 409 -2.45 -3.92 -15.35
C ALA A 409 -2.61 -2.97 -14.15
N GLU A 410 -3.47 -1.95 -14.26
CA GLU A 410 -3.86 -1.08 -13.14
C GLU A 410 -4.62 -1.88 -12.07
N ASP A 411 -5.65 -2.63 -12.47
CA ASP A 411 -6.43 -3.50 -11.59
C ASP A 411 -5.54 -4.55 -10.89
N ASP A 412 -4.73 -5.31 -11.65
CA ASP A 412 -3.85 -6.36 -11.12
C ASP A 412 -2.83 -5.80 -10.09
N LEU A 413 -2.26 -4.61 -10.35
CA LEU A 413 -1.26 -4.00 -9.47
C LEU A 413 -1.90 -3.37 -8.23
N GLN A 414 -3.07 -2.74 -8.37
CA GLN A 414 -3.80 -2.19 -7.24
C GLN A 414 -4.37 -3.31 -6.33
N ASP A 415 -4.86 -4.41 -6.91
CA ASP A 415 -5.22 -5.61 -6.14
C ASP A 415 -4.01 -6.18 -5.38
N ALA A 416 -2.83 -6.24 -5.99
CA ALA A 416 -1.64 -6.75 -5.32
C ALA A 416 -1.15 -5.83 -4.18
N LEU A 417 -1.27 -4.51 -4.34
CA LEU A 417 -1.02 -3.52 -3.28
C LEU A 417 -1.99 -3.66 -2.11
N ASP A 418 -3.29 -3.83 -2.38
CA ASP A 418 -4.32 -3.93 -1.33
C ASP A 418 -4.30 -5.29 -0.62
N ASN A 419 -3.71 -6.33 -1.22
CA ASN A 419 -3.56 -7.67 -0.63
C ASN A 419 -2.19 -7.93 0.04
N LEU A 420 -1.37 -6.88 0.21
CA LEU A 420 -0.15 -6.93 1.03
C LEU A 420 -0.49 -7.32 2.48
N LYS A 421 0.28 -8.24 3.06
CA LYS A 421 0.04 -8.77 4.41
C LYS A 421 1.23 -8.43 5.30
N PRO A 422 1.05 -7.57 6.33
CA PRO A 422 2.13 -7.22 7.26
C PRO A 422 2.78 -8.46 7.86
N ASP A 423 4.11 -8.43 8.01
CA ASP A 423 4.82 -9.48 8.74
C ASP A 423 4.63 -9.30 10.25
N LYS A 424 4.69 -10.40 10.99
CA LYS A 424 4.52 -10.48 12.45
C LYS A 424 5.58 -11.39 13.11
N GLY A 425 6.62 -11.79 12.37
CA GLY A 425 7.68 -12.66 12.88
C GLY A 425 8.36 -12.10 14.13
N ASP A 426 8.80 -10.84 14.08
CA ASP A 426 9.52 -10.20 15.19
C ASP A 426 8.61 -10.00 16.42
N LEU A 427 7.35 -9.56 16.24
CA LEU A 427 6.33 -9.55 17.29
C LEU A 427 6.09 -10.93 17.93
N GLN A 428 6.03 -12.01 17.14
CA GLN A 428 5.86 -13.37 17.66
C GLN A 428 7.08 -13.82 18.47
N ASP A 429 8.30 -13.55 17.99
CA ASP A 429 9.54 -13.88 18.71
C ASP A 429 9.64 -13.10 20.05
N LEU A 430 9.15 -11.85 20.10
CA LEU A 430 9.04 -11.08 21.36
C LEU A 430 7.96 -11.63 22.31
N ILE A 431 6.81 -12.06 21.79
CA ILE A 431 5.75 -12.73 22.57
C ILE A 431 6.30 -14.01 23.22
N ASP A 432 7.00 -14.86 22.45
CA ASP A 432 7.59 -16.10 22.95
C ASP A 432 8.64 -15.82 24.03
N LYS A 433 9.51 -14.81 23.84
CA LYS A 433 10.49 -14.34 24.84
C LYS A 433 9.83 -13.88 26.14
N ALA A 434 8.70 -13.20 26.07
CA ALA A 434 7.94 -12.71 27.24
C ALA A 434 7.14 -13.82 27.96
N GLU A 435 6.69 -14.85 27.23
CA GLU A 435 6.12 -16.06 27.83
C GLU A 435 7.18 -16.88 28.59
N ASP A 436 8.36 -17.09 28.00
CA ASP A 436 9.47 -17.85 28.58
C ASP A 436 10.17 -17.14 29.76
N THR A 437 9.92 -15.85 29.98
CA THR A 437 10.51 -15.09 31.08
C THR A 437 9.97 -15.54 32.44
N ASN A 438 10.88 -15.94 33.34
CA ASN A 438 10.56 -16.38 34.71
C ASN A 438 10.11 -15.20 35.59
N LYS A 439 8.80 -15.03 35.75
CA LYS A 439 8.19 -13.88 36.43
C LYS A 439 8.49 -13.84 37.94
N ASP A 440 8.71 -15.00 38.57
CA ASP A 440 9.03 -15.12 40.00
C ASP A 440 10.38 -14.47 40.40
N ASP A 441 11.23 -14.14 39.43
CA ASP A 441 12.52 -13.45 39.65
C ASP A 441 12.40 -11.91 39.72
N TYR A 442 11.20 -11.36 39.50
CA TYR A 442 10.97 -9.92 39.29
C TYR A 442 9.83 -9.37 40.16
N THR A 443 9.82 -8.06 40.39
CA THR A 443 8.80 -7.40 41.22
C THR A 443 7.41 -7.42 40.57
N ASP A 444 6.37 -7.65 41.39
CA ASP A 444 4.95 -7.69 41.00
C ASP A 444 4.54 -6.56 40.04
N GLU A 445 5.00 -5.33 40.28
CA GLU A 445 4.61 -4.17 39.46
C GLU A 445 5.27 -4.20 38.07
N SER A 446 6.55 -4.57 37.97
CA SER A 446 7.20 -4.74 36.67
C SER A 446 6.73 -5.98 35.90
N VAL A 447 6.36 -7.05 36.61
CA VAL A 447 5.72 -8.24 36.00
C VAL A 447 4.35 -7.86 35.45
N LYS A 448 3.58 -7.04 36.18
CA LYS A 448 2.29 -6.55 35.71
C LYS A 448 2.43 -5.69 34.45
N ASP A 449 3.40 -4.78 34.39
CA ASP A 449 3.64 -3.97 33.18
C ASP A 449 3.97 -4.86 31.96
N LEU A 450 4.75 -5.94 32.16
CA LEU A 450 5.01 -6.94 31.13
C LEU A 450 3.75 -7.73 30.72
N GLU A 451 2.92 -8.15 31.67
CA GLU A 451 1.70 -8.91 31.38
C GLU A 451 0.66 -8.08 30.62
N ASP A 452 0.49 -6.80 30.97
CA ASP A 452 -0.39 -5.87 30.26
C ASP A 452 0.09 -5.64 28.80
N ALA A 453 1.40 -5.44 28.60
CA ALA A 453 1.99 -5.29 27.25
C ALA A 453 1.94 -6.60 26.43
N LEU A 454 2.08 -7.75 27.07
CA LEU A 454 1.99 -9.07 26.43
C LEU A 454 0.55 -9.41 25.99
N GLU A 455 -0.47 -8.93 26.71
CA GLU A 455 -1.87 -9.05 26.29
C GLU A 455 -2.13 -8.21 25.02
N GLU A 456 -1.70 -6.94 25.00
CA GLU A 456 -1.79 -6.06 23.82
C GLU A 456 -1.07 -6.63 22.59
N ALA A 457 0.17 -7.10 22.78
CA ALA A 457 0.95 -7.75 21.73
C ALA A 457 0.25 -8.99 21.14
N LYS A 458 -0.37 -9.82 21.98
CA LYS A 458 -1.13 -10.99 21.54
C LYS A 458 -2.40 -10.61 20.79
N ASP A 459 -3.10 -9.56 21.20
CA ASP A 459 -4.30 -9.10 20.50
C ASP A 459 -3.95 -8.56 19.11
N VAL A 460 -2.89 -7.75 18.98
CA VAL A 460 -2.37 -7.28 17.69
C VAL A 460 -1.87 -8.43 16.82
N ASN A 461 -1.16 -9.41 17.40
CA ASN A 461 -0.67 -10.58 16.66
C ASN A 461 -1.83 -11.44 16.11
N ASN A 462 -2.89 -11.66 16.91
CA ASN A 462 -4.06 -12.44 16.50
C ASN A 462 -5.03 -11.68 15.56
N ASN A 463 -4.97 -10.35 15.48
CA ASN A 463 -5.81 -9.57 14.58
C ASN A 463 -5.39 -9.77 13.10
N PRO A 464 -6.21 -10.38 12.22
CA PRO A 464 -5.84 -10.60 10.82
C PRO A 464 -5.71 -9.30 10.02
N ASP A 465 -6.34 -8.21 10.48
CA ASP A 465 -6.38 -6.91 9.81
C ASP A 465 -5.42 -5.89 10.46
N ALA A 466 -4.48 -6.35 11.30
CA ALA A 466 -3.52 -5.48 11.97
C ALA A 466 -2.62 -4.75 10.97
N THR A 467 -2.44 -3.45 11.18
CA THR A 467 -1.57 -2.59 10.36
C THR A 467 -0.11 -2.70 10.79
N VAL A 468 0.80 -2.31 9.88
CA VAL A 468 2.26 -2.25 10.14
C VAL A 468 2.58 -1.36 11.35
N ASP A 469 1.86 -0.24 11.52
CA ASP A 469 2.09 0.68 12.62
C ASP A 469 1.63 0.09 13.97
N GLU A 470 0.47 -0.58 14.02
CA GLU A 470 -0.01 -1.28 15.22
C GLU A 470 0.93 -2.42 15.64
N ILE A 471 1.49 -3.16 14.67
CA ILE A 471 2.48 -4.22 14.92
C ILE A 471 3.75 -3.62 15.54
N LYS A 472 4.31 -2.56 14.94
CA LYS A 472 5.52 -1.89 15.45
C LYS A 472 5.33 -1.21 16.80
N GLU A 473 4.14 -0.68 17.08
CA GLU A 473 3.79 -0.13 18.39
C GLU A 473 3.72 -1.24 19.45
N ALA A 474 3.11 -2.38 19.14
CA ALA A 474 3.05 -3.54 20.03
C ALA A 474 4.43 -4.18 20.27
N GLU A 475 5.26 -4.33 19.24
CA GLU A 475 6.66 -4.80 19.34
C GLU A 475 7.44 -3.92 20.32
N LYS A 476 7.39 -2.61 20.11
CA LYS A 476 8.08 -1.63 20.96
C LYS A 476 7.55 -1.63 22.39
N ASN A 477 6.23 -1.68 22.60
CA ASN A 477 5.65 -1.70 23.95
C ASN A 477 6.09 -2.95 24.72
N LEU A 478 6.14 -4.11 24.05
CA LEU A 478 6.59 -5.37 24.66
C LEU A 478 8.11 -5.40 24.90
N GLU A 479 8.91 -4.86 23.99
CA GLU A 479 10.36 -4.70 24.18
C GLU A 479 10.66 -3.73 25.34
N ASP A 480 10.03 -2.55 25.37
CA ASP A 480 10.15 -1.59 26.47
C ASP A 480 9.74 -2.23 27.81
N ALA A 481 8.69 -3.06 27.86
CA ALA A 481 8.27 -3.74 29.09
C ALA A 481 9.25 -4.83 29.54
N LEU A 482 9.83 -5.61 28.62
CA LEU A 482 10.87 -6.60 28.91
C LEU A 482 12.14 -5.96 29.47
N ASP A 483 12.59 -4.84 28.87
CA ASP A 483 13.80 -4.14 29.28
C ASP A 483 13.64 -3.38 30.62
N ASN A 484 12.40 -3.06 31.01
CA ASN A 484 12.09 -2.39 32.28
C ASN A 484 11.73 -3.35 33.44
N LEU A 485 11.88 -4.67 33.25
CA LEU A 485 11.74 -5.65 34.32
C LEU A 485 12.70 -5.39 35.50
N LYS A 486 12.18 -5.36 36.73
CA LYS A 486 12.95 -5.06 37.95
C LYS A 486 13.10 -6.32 38.79
N PRO A 487 14.33 -6.84 39.01
CA PRO A 487 14.55 -8.01 39.85
C PRO A 487 13.97 -7.82 41.25
N ASP A 488 13.35 -8.86 41.81
CA ASP A 488 12.93 -8.83 43.21
C ASP A 488 14.14 -9.00 44.14
N LYS A 489 14.06 -8.39 45.32
CA LYS A 489 15.07 -8.43 46.39
C LYS A 489 14.50 -8.94 47.71
N GLY A 490 13.25 -9.43 47.74
CA GLY A 490 12.59 -9.92 48.95
C GLY A 490 13.40 -10.98 49.71
N ASN A 491 13.86 -12.02 49.01
CA ASN A 491 14.64 -13.10 49.61
C ASN A 491 16.00 -12.61 50.17
N LEU A 492 16.73 -11.78 49.42
CA LEU A 492 17.95 -11.12 49.89
C LEU A 492 17.70 -10.28 51.15
N GLY A 493 16.58 -9.54 51.21
CA GLY A 493 16.17 -8.78 52.39
C GLY A 493 15.90 -9.66 53.61
N ASP A 494 15.16 -10.75 53.44
CA ASP A 494 14.88 -11.72 54.52
C ASP A 494 16.17 -12.40 55.04
N LEU A 495 17.15 -12.68 54.15
CA LEU A 495 18.47 -13.21 54.54
C LEU A 495 19.31 -12.17 55.31
N ILE A 496 19.27 -10.90 54.90
CA ILE A 496 19.92 -9.78 55.61
C ILE A 496 19.34 -9.65 57.02
N ASP A 497 18.01 -9.64 57.17
CA ASP A 497 17.33 -9.58 58.47
C ASP A 497 17.70 -10.79 59.37
N LYS A 498 17.81 -12.01 58.79
CA LYS A 498 18.26 -13.22 59.49
C LYS A 498 19.71 -13.10 59.99
N ALA A 499 20.62 -12.55 59.19
CA ALA A 499 22.03 -12.35 59.55
C ALA A 499 22.25 -11.21 60.56
N GLU A 500 21.47 -10.13 60.48
CA GLU A 500 21.46 -9.09 61.51
C GLU A 500 20.90 -9.60 62.84
N GLY A 501 19.85 -10.43 62.79
CA GLY A 501 19.20 -11.01 63.97
C GLY A 501 19.94 -12.19 64.61
N THR A 502 21.02 -12.69 64.02
CA THR A 502 21.85 -13.76 64.57
C THR A 502 22.70 -13.23 65.73
N ASP A 503 22.58 -13.86 66.90
CA ASP A 503 23.39 -13.55 68.08
C ASP A 503 24.84 -13.99 67.83
N LYS A 504 25.77 -13.05 67.82
CA LYS A 504 27.16 -13.28 67.38
C LYS A 504 28.05 -13.78 68.50
N ASP A 505 27.68 -13.47 69.75
CA ASP A 505 28.45 -13.86 70.94
C ASP A 505 28.43 -15.39 71.18
N ASP A 506 27.50 -16.11 70.53
CA ASP A 506 27.37 -17.57 70.54
C ASP A 506 28.34 -18.29 69.57
N TYR A 507 29.06 -17.56 68.70
CA TYR A 507 29.86 -18.13 67.60
C TYR A 507 31.32 -17.63 67.58
N THR A 508 32.22 -18.40 66.94
CA THR A 508 33.64 -18.07 66.84
C THR A 508 33.90 -16.83 65.96
N ASP A 509 34.82 -15.97 66.41
CA ASP A 509 35.27 -14.73 65.73
C ASP A 509 35.47 -14.89 64.22
N ASP A 510 36.17 -15.94 63.78
CA ASP A 510 36.45 -16.18 62.35
C ASP A 510 35.15 -16.42 61.55
N SER A 511 34.21 -17.21 62.09
CA SER A 511 32.94 -17.50 61.42
C SER A 511 31.95 -16.34 61.45
N VAL A 512 31.97 -15.55 62.54
CA VAL A 512 31.23 -14.29 62.63
C VAL A 512 31.77 -13.29 61.61
N LYS A 513 33.09 -13.22 61.45
CA LYS A 513 33.72 -12.35 60.45
C LYS A 513 33.34 -12.73 59.01
N ASP A 514 33.33 -14.03 58.68
CA ASP A 514 32.90 -14.48 57.34
C ASP A 514 31.43 -14.10 57.08
N LEU A 515 30.55 -14.19 58.10
CA LEU A 515 29.17 -13.71 58.03
C LEU A 515 29.08 -12.18 57.86
N GLU A 516 29.87 -11.39 58.60
CA GLU A 516 29.86 -9.93 58.50
C GLU A 516 30.34 -9.45 57.12
N ASP A 517 31.42 -10.03 56.57
CA ASP A 517 31.91 -9.70 55.23
C ASP A 517 30.86 -10.05 54.14
N ALA A 518 30.13 -11.16 54.28
CA ALA A 518 29.05 -11.54 53.38
C ALA A 518 27.79 -10.65 53.53
N LEU A 519 27.45 -10.26 54.76
CA LEU A 519 26.31 -9.40 55.07
C LEU A 519 26.50 -7.97 54.54
N ASP A 520 27.71 -7.42 54.65
CA ASP A 520 28.02 -6.10 54.08
C ASP A 520 27.94 -6.14 52.54
N ALA A 521 28.46 -7.19 51.89
CA ALA A 521 28.33 -7.36 50.44
C ALA A 521 26.85 -7.54 49.98
N ALA A 522 26.05 -8.27 50.76
CA ALA A 522 24.62 -8.42 50.50
C ALA A 522 23.86 -7.10 50.60
N LYS A 523 24.18 -6.26 51.60
CA LYS A 523 23.61 -4.92 51.75
C LYS A 523 23.99 -3.98 50.61
N ASP A 524 25.24 -4.00 50.16
CA ASP A 524 25.70 -3.22 49.00
C ASP A 524 24.89 -3.55 47.73
N VAL A 525 24.55 -4.84 47.51
CA VAL A 525 23.68 -5.28 46.39
C VAL A 525 22.21 -4.91 46.63
N TYR A 526 21.73 -5.01 47.87
CA TYR A 526 20.36 -4.66 48.23
C TYR A 526 20.07 -3.16 48.01
N ASP A 527 20.99 -2.28 48.42
CA ASP A 527 20.86 -0.82 48.29
C ASP A 527 21.13 -0.30 46.85
N LYS A 528 21.76 -1.11 45.97
CA LYS A 528 22.03 -0.75 44.57
C LYS A 528 20.75 -0.70 43.73
N GLU A 529 20.35 0.49 43.26
CA GLU A 529 19.11 0.71 42.48
C GLU A 529 19.04 -0.16 41.20
N ASP A 530 20.16 -0.34 40.51
CA ASP A 530 20.32 -1.11 39.27
C ASP A 530 21.00 -2.48 39.48
N ALA A 531 20.72 -3.15 40.60
CA ALA A 531 21.20 -4.50 40.86
C ALA A 531 20.62 -5.50 39.83
N THR A 532 21.50 -6.27 39.19
CA THR A 532 21.12 -7.31 38.25
C THR A 532 20.67 -8.58 38.98
N LEU A 533 19.86 -9.40 38.30
CA LEU A 533 19.37 -10.67 38.86
C LEU A 533 20.51 -11.62 39.27
N ASP A 534 21.61 -11.65 38.50
CA ASP A 534 22.79 -12.45 38.82
C ASP A 534 23.53 -11.92 40.06
N GLU A 535 23.69 -10.60 40.21
CA GLU A 535 24.29 -10.00 41.42
C GLU A 535 23.46 -10.31 42.68
N ILE A 536 22.12 -10.26 42.57
CA ILE A 536 21.21 -10.58 43.68
C ILE A 536 21.33 -12.06 44.05
N LYS A 537 21.24 -12.98 43.08
CA LYS A 537 21.34 -14.43 43.32
C LYS A 537 22.73 -14.85 43.86
N GLU A 538 23.80 -14.18 43.45
CA GLU A 538 25.13 -14.40 44.02
C GLU A 538 25.22 -13.88 45.46
N ALA A 539 24.65 -12.71 45.77
CA ALA A 539 24.60 -12.16 47.12
C ALA A 539 23.76 -13.02 48.08
N GLU A 540 22.57 -13.46 47.65
CA GLU A 540 21.70 -14.37 48.40
C GLU A 540 22.44 -15.66 48.76
N LYS A 541 23.04 -16.30 47.75
CA LYS A 541 23.79 -17.54 47.95
C LYS A 541 24.98 -17.35 48.87
N ASN A 542 25.76 -16.28 48.72
CA ASN A 542 26.94 -16.05 49.56
C ASN A 542 26.56 -15.77 51.02
N LEU A 543 25.43 -15.09 51.27
CA LEU A 543 24.94 -14.83 52.61
C LEU A 543 24.31 -16.09 53.25
N GLU A 544 23.60 -16.91 52.47
CA GLU A 544 23.09 -18.22 52.91
C GLU A 544 24.25 -19.17 53.24
N ASP A 545 25.24 -19.31 52.36
CA ASP A 545 26.46 -20.09 52.59
C ASP A 545 27.19 -19.62 53.87
N ALA A 546 27.27 -18.31 54.14
CA ALA A 546 27.93 -17.79 55.33
C ALA A 546 27.14 -18.07 56.63
N LEU A 547 25.81 -17.94 56.58
CA LEU A 547 24.91 -18.28 57.69
C LEU A 547 24.99 -19.76 58.07
N ASP A 548 25.02 -20.65 57.08
CA ASP A 548 25.07 -22.10 57.30
C ASP A 548 26.46 -22.60 57.74
N ASN A 549 27.52 -21.80 57.57
CA ASN A 549 28.90 -22.12 57.98
C ASN A 549 29.34 -21.48 59.32
N LEU A 550 28.41 -20.87 60.07
CA LEU A 550 28.65 -20.39 61.43
C LEU A 550 29.10 -21.52 62.37
N LYS A 551 30.11 -21.25 63.20
CA LYS A 551 30.71 -22.25 64.11
C LYS A 551 30.53 -21.80 65.56
N PRO A 552 29.76 -22.54 66.39
CA PRO A 552 29.58 -22.24 67.80
C PRO A 552 30.89 -22.03 68.55
N ASP A 553 30.96 -21.01 69.41
CA ASP A 553 32.09 -20.87 70.33
C ASP A 553 32.00 -21.91 71.46
N LYS A 554 33.18 -22.35 71.91
CA LYS A 554 33.36 -23.31 73.00
C LYS A 554 34.30 -22.78 74.09
N GLY A 555 34.66 -21.49 74.06
CA GLY A 555 35.57 -20.88 75.03
C GLY A 555 35.13 -21.10 76.48
N ASN A 556 33.87 -20.81 76.81
CA ASN A 556 33.32 -20.98 78.16
C ASN A 556 33.33 -22.44 78.61
N LEU A 557 32.86 -23.38 77.77
CA LEU A 557 32.95 -24.82 78.03
C LEU A 557 34.39 -25.28 78.27
N GLY A 558 35.36 -24.77 77.49
CA GLY A 558 36.78 -25.03 77.67
C GLY A 558 37.32 -24.54 79.03
N ASP A 559 37.01 -23.30 79.40
CA ASP A 559 37.39 -22.72 80.70
C ASP A 559 36.78 -23.50 81.89
N LEU A 560 35.56 -24.02 81.74
CA LEU A 560 34.92 -24.89 82.75
C LEU A 560 35.59 -26.26 82.83
N ILE A 561 35.98 -26.85 81.71
CA ILE A 561 36.76 -28.11 81.65
C ILE A 561 38.10 -27.93 82.37
N ASP A 562 38.86 -26.88 82.05
CA ASP A 562 40.14 -26.56 82.69
C ASP A 562 39.99 -26.36 84.21
N LYS A 563 38.92 -25.67 84.65
CA LYS A 563 38.59 -25.47 86.07
C LYS A 563 38.28 -26.80 86.79
N ALA A 564 37.51 -27.70 86.15
CA ALA A 564 37.17 -29.00 86.70
C ALA A 564 38.35 -29.98 86.72
N GLU A 565 39.25 -29.92 85.74
CA GLU A 565 40.53 -30.65 85.77
C GLU A 565 41.46 -30.14 86.88
N GLY A 566 41.53 -28.82 87.07
CA GLY A 566 42.36 -28.16 88.07
C GLY A 566 41.84 -28.24 89.52
N THR A 567 40.63 -28.75 89.74
CA THR A 567 40.07 -28.95 91.08
C THR A 567 40.81 -30.07 91.82
N ASP A 568 41.34 -29.75 93.01
CA ASP A 568 42.01 -30.73 93.89
C ASP A 568 40.96 -31.68 94.50
N LYS A 569 40.87 -32.90 93.96
CA LYS A 569 39.81 -33.86 94.28
C LYS A 569 39.93 -34.44 95.69
N ASP A 570 41.14 -34.46 96.26
CA ASP A 570 41.41 -35.00 97.60
C ASP A 570 40.78 -34.12 98.71
N ASP A 571 40.35 -32.89 98.39
CA ASP A 571 39.65 -31.97 99.31
C ASP A 571 38.12 -32.23 99.42
N TYR A 572 37.57 -33.17 98.64
CA TYR A 572 36.12 -33.35 98.45
C TYR A 572 35.68 -34.82 98.61
N THR A 573 34.39 -35.04 98.87
CA THR A 573 33.84 -36.39 99.05
C THR A 573 33.73 -37.17 97.74
N ASP A 574 34.08 -38.47 97.78
CA ASP A 574 34.06 -39.42 96.65
C ASP A 574 32.80 -39.31 95.77
N ASP A 575 31.61 -39.25 96.36
CA ASP A 575 30.34 -39.15 95.62
C ASP A 575 30.26 -37.85 94.80
N SER A 576 30.65 -36.71 95.39
CA SER A 576 30.63 -35.41 94.70
C SER A 576 31.76 -35.25 93.68
N VAL A 577 32.91 -35.87 93.91
CA VAL A 577 33.99 -35.97 92.92
C VAL A 577 33.53 -36.81 91.73
N LYS A 578 32.82 -37.91 91.98
CA LYS A 578 32.27 -38.75 90.91
C LYS A 578 31.27 -38.00 90.03
N ASP A 579 30.36 -37.23 90.63
CA ASP A 579 29.39 -36.43 89.87
C ASP A 579 30.11 -35.37 89.00
N LEU A 580 31.21 -34.78 89.50
CA LEU A 580 32.09 -33.90 88.70
C LEU A 580 32.80 -34.63 87.55
N GLU A 581 33.34 -35.84 87.80
CA GLU A 581 34.03 -36.62 86.76
C GLU A 581 33.07 -37.06 85.64
N ASP A 582 31.87 -37.54 85.99
CA ASP A 582 30.85 -37.92 84.99
C ASP A 582 30.39 -36.70 84.15
N ALA A 583 30.30 -35.51 84.77
CA ALA A 583 29.96 -34.27 84.06
C ALA A 583 31.12 -33.75 83.18
N LEU A 584 32.36 -33.87 83.65
CA LEU A 584 33.57 -33.46 82.94
C LEU A 584 33.82 -34.30 81.68
N ASP A 585 33.62 -35.61 81.76
CA ASP A 585 33.73 -36.50 80.59
C ASP A 585 32.66 -36.15 79.55
N ALA A 586 31.41 -35.91 79.96
CA ALA A 586 30.33 -35.48 79.06
C ALA A 586 30.61 -34.10 78.42
N ALA A 587 31.21 -33.16 79.17
CA ALA A 587 31.61 -31.86 78.65
C ALA A 587 32.72 -31.97 77.59
N LYS A 588 33.71 -32.85 77.81
CA LYS A 588 34.78 -33.13 76.83
C LYS A 588 34.25 -33.76 75.55
N ASP A 589 33.32 -34.71 75.65
CA ASP A 589 32.67 -35.31 74.49
C ASP A 589 31.98 -34.26 73.60
N VAL A 590 31.35 -33.24 74.21
CA VAL A 590 30.74 -32.09 73.49
C VAL A 590 31.80 -31.11 72.97
N TYR A 591 32.89 -30.89 73.72
CA TYR A 591 33.99 -30.02 73.31
C TYR A 591 34.70 -30.55 72.06
N ASP A 592 34.99 -31.85 72.01
CA ASP A 592 35.68 -32.51 70.87
C ASP A 592 34.77 -32.73 69.64
N LYS A 593 33.45 -32.64 69.78
CA LYS A 593 32.49 -32.82 68.68
C LYS A 593 32.50 -31.62 67.73
N GLU A 594 33.02 -31.79 66.51
CA GLU A 594 33.14 -30.71 65.50
C GLU A 594 31.80 -30.03 65.16
N ASP A 595 30.69 -30.78 65.15
CA ASP A 595 29.32 -30.33 64.86
C ASP A 595 28.43 -30.22 66.12
N ALA A 596 29.01 -29.84 67.27
CA ALA A 596 28.25 -29.57 68.49
C ALA A 596 27.30 -28.38 68.30
N THR A 597 26.03 -28.52 68.70
CA THR A 597 25.05 -27.43 68.64
C THR A 597 25.15 -26.52 69.85
N LEU A 598 24.62 -25.29 69.75
CA LEU A 598 24.54 -24.35 70.88
C LEU A 598 23.80 -24.94 72.09
N ASP A 599 22.71 -25.69 71.86
CA ASP A 599 21.98 -26.37 72.92
C ASP A 599 22.83 -27.47 73.60
N GLU A 600 23.60 -28.26 72.82
CA GLU A 600 24.49 -29.29 73.38
C GLU A 600 25.64 -28.67 74.19
N ILE A 601 26.26 -27.60 73.69
CA ILE A 601 27.32 -26.85 74.38
C ILE A 601 26.80 -26.28 75.69
N LYS A 602 25.66 -25.58 75.63
CA LYS A 602 25.04 -24.97 76.81
C LYS A 602 24.59 -26.00 77.85
N GLU A 603 24.02 -27.12 77.43
CA GLU A 603 23.65 -28.21 78.34
C GLU A 603 24.89 -28.85 79.00
N ALA A 604 26.04 -28.89 78.31
CA ALA A 604 27.31 -29.33 78.89
C ALA A 604 27.90 -28.31 79.87
N GLU A 605 27.86 -27.01 79.54
CA GLU A 605 28.30 -25.91 80.41
C GLU A 605 27.49 -25.89 81.72
N ASP A 606 26.15 -25.87 81.62
CA ASP A 606 25.25 -25.85 82.78
C ASP A 606 25.51 -27.05 83.69
N LYS A 607 25.64 -28.28 83.13
CA LYS A 607 25.92 -29.50 83.92
C LYS A 607 27.29 -29.49 84.60
N LEU A 608 28.33 -29.04 83.91
CA LEU A 608 29.68 -29.02 84.47
C LEU A 608 29.80 -27.95 85.55
N GLN A 609 29.19 -26.79 85.34
CA GLN A 609 29.13 -25.72 86.34
C GLN A 609 28.26 -26.11 87.55
N ASP A 610 27.13 -26.79 87.35
CA ASP A 610 26.33 -27.36 88.45
C ASP A 610 27.13 -28.39 89.25
N ALA A 611 27.88 -29.29 88.59
CA ALA A 611 28.70 -30.29 89.29
C ALA A 611 29.85 -29.66 90.08
N LEU A 612 30.49 -28.62 89.54
CA LEU A 612 31.49 -27.80 90.23
C LEU A 612 30.92 -27.09 91.48
N ASP A 613 29.73 -26.50 91.38
CA ASP A 613 29.11 -25.75 92.49
C ASP A 613 28.53 -26.68 93.58
N ASN A 614 28.23 -27.94 93.26
CA ASN A 614 27.70 -28.95 94.19
C ASN A 614 28.78 -29.86 94.83
N LEU A 615 30.07 -29.57 94.60
CA LEU A 615 31.19 -30.24 95.27
C LEU A 615 31.08 -30.11 96.81
N LYS A 616 31.19 -31.25 97.52
CA LYS A 616 31.07 -31.31 98.98
C LYS A 616 32.43 -31.56 99.61
N PRO A 617 32.96 -30.63 100.43
CA PRO A 617 34.26 -30.82 101.09
C PRO A 617 34.31 -32.11 101.88
N ASP A 618 35.43 -32.84 101.82
CA ASP A 618 35.67 -33.90 102.79
C ASP A 618 35.90 -33.27 104.15
N LYS A 619 35.31 -33.90 105.17
CA LYS A 619 35.41 -33.50 106.57
C LYS A 619 36.09 -34.56 107.43
N GLY A 620 36.64 -35.62 106.84
CA GLY A 620 37.34 -36.69 107.56
C GLY A 620 38.41 -36.15 108.52
N ASN A 621 39.32 -35.31 108.03
CA ASN A 621 40.37 -34.70 108.86
C ASN A 621 39.80 -33.79 109.97
N LEU A 622 38.75 -33.01 109.69
CA LEU A 622 38.04 -32.21 110.70
C LEU A 622 37.39 -33.11 111.77
N GLY A 623 36.77 -34.22 111.36
CA GLY A 623 36.16 -35.20 112.25
C GLY A 623 37.19 -35.87 113.17
N ASP A 624 38.33 -36.30 112.60
CA ASP A 624 39.45 -36.86 113.36
C ASP A 624 40.01 -35.85 114.38
N LEU A 625 40.16 -34.56 114.00
CA LEU A 625 40.59 -33.50 114.91
C LEU A 625 39.57 -33.19 116.01
N ILE A 626 38.27 -33.28 115.72
CA ILE A 626 37.18 -33.15 116.70
C ILE A 626 37.25 -34.31 117.69
N GLU A 627 37.41 -35.56 117.23
CA GLU A 627 37.55 -36.73 118.12
C GLU A 627 38.82 -36.62 118.98
N ASP A 628 39.96 -36.21 118.42
CA ASP A 628 41.20 -35.97 119.17
C ASP A 628 40.98 -34.93 120.29
N ALA A 629 40.32 -33.80 119.99
CA ALA A 629 40.05 -32.74 120.94
C ALA A 629 38.98 -33.09 122.00
N GLU A 630 37.98 -33.93 121.65
CA GLU A 630 37.02 -34.46 122.63
C GLU A 630 37.66 -35.42 123.63
N ASN A 631 38.76 -36.08 123.27
CA ASN A 631 39.48 -37.03 124.11
C ASN A 631 40.52 -36.38 125.06
N GLU A 632 40.74 -35.07 124.98
CA GLU A 632 41.64 -34.33 125.88
C GLU A 632 41.03 -34.15 127.29
N ASP A 633 41.84 -34.21 128.35
CA ASP A 633 41.38 -34.04 129.75
C ASP A 633 41.66 -32.62 130.26
N LYS A 634 40.63 -31.91 130.76
CA LYS A 634 40.78 -30.55 131.32
C LYS A 634 41.90 -30.41 132.37
N ASN A 635 42.22 -31.48 133.11
CA ASN A 635 43.25 -31.42 134.15
C ASN A 635 44.69 -31.33 133.61
N ASP A 636 44.89 -31.57 132.31
CA ASP A 636 46.20 -31.52 131.64
C ASP A 636 46.56 -30.12 131.10
N TYR A 637 45.66 -29.13 131.26
CA TYR A 637 45.70 -27.79 130.67
C TYR A 637 45.37 -26.71 131.71
N ASP A 638 45.77 -25.46 131.46
CA ASP A 638 45.31 -24.31 132.25
C ASP A 638 43.89 -23.88 131.83
N ASP A 639 43.19 -23.12 132.68
CA ASP A 639 41.79 -22.76 132.45
C ASP A 639 41.59 -21.90 131.19
N ASP A 640 42.52 -20.99 130.86
CA ASP A 640 42.39 -20.11 129.69
C ASP A 640 42.64 -20.92 128.39
N ALA A 641 43.69 -21.75 128.34
CA ALA A 641 43.99 -22.60 127.19
C ALA A 641 42.95 -23.71 126.96
N TRP A 642 42.34 -24.23 128.03
CA TRP A 642 41.24 -25.19 127.92
C TRP A 642 39.98 -24.54 127.33
N ASP A 643 39.62 -23.35 127.79
CA ASP A 643 38.43 -22.65 127.30
C ASP A 643 38.62 -22.25 125.81
N ASP A 644 39.82 -21.84 125.39
CA ASP A 644 40.16 -21.60 123.97
C ASP A 644 40.04 -22.89 123.12
N LEU A 645 40.51 -24.04 123.62
CA LEU A 645 40.36 -25.34 122.95
C LEU A 645 38.88 -25.75 122.83
N GLN A 646 38.08 -25.56 123.88
CA GLN A 646 36.64 -25.87 123.84
C GLN A 646 35.88 -24.96 122.88
N ASN A 647 36.24 -23.67 122.79
CA ASN A 647 35.64 -22.76 121.80
C ASN A 647 35.97 -23.19 120.36
N ALA A 648 37.24 -23.51 120.08
CA ALA A 648 37.66 -23.99 118.75
C ALA A 648 37.02 -25.34 118.39
N LEU A 649 36.79 -26.22 119.38
CA LEU A 649 36.09 -27.50 119.21
C LEU A 649 34.60 -27.31 118.89
N GLU A 650 33.93 -26.38 119.56
CA GLU A 650 32.53 -26.05 119.30
C GLU A 650 32.36 -25.43 117.90
N ASP A 651 33.22 -24.47 117.52
CA ASP A 651 33.22 -23.89 116.17
C ASP A 651 33.50 -24.95 115.09
N ALA A 652 34.45 -25.86 115.34
CA ALA A 652 34.74 -26.99 114.45
C ALA A 652 33.55 -27.94 114.29
N LYS A 653 32.84 -28.27 115.38
CA LYS A 653 31.61 -29.09 115.34
C LYS A 653 30.49 -28.40 114.56
N ASN A 654 30.29 -27.10 114.75
CA ASN A 654 29.31 -26.33 113.98
C ASN A 654 29.60 -26.37 112.47
N VAL A 655 30.87 -26.31 112.06
CA VAL A 655 31.29 -26.47 110.66
C VAL A 655 31.16 -27.93 110.20
N TYR A 656 31.45 -28.91 111.04
CA TYR A 656 31.31 -30.33 110.73
C TYR A 656 29.85 -30.73 110.48
N GLU A 657 28.92 -30.30 111.34
CA GLU A 657 27.48 -30.56 111.23
C GLU A 657 26.78 -29.76 110.12
N ASN A 658 27.34 -28.63 109.66
CA ASN A 658 26.76 -27.85 108.56
C ASN A 658 26.92 -28.57 107.21
N GLU A 659 25.84 -29.18 106.71
CA GLU A 659 25.80 -29.85 105.39
C GLU A 659 26.23 -28.95 104.20
N ASN A 660 26.17 -27.63 104.35
CA ASN A 660 26.55 -26.63 103.34
C ASN A 660 27.84 -25.87 103.71
N ALA A 661 28.71 -26.45 104.54
CA ALA A 661 30.01 -25.84 104.85
C ALA A 661 30.89 -25.79 103.59
N THR A 662 31.48 -24.63 103.33
CA THR A 662 32.43 -24.43 102.23
C THR A 662 33.80 -25.04 102.54
N LEU A 663 34.62 -25.31 101.52
CA LEU A 663 35.96 -25.87 101.71
C LEU A 663 36.85 -24.95 102.58
N ASP A 664 36.74 -23.64 102.38
CA ASP A 664 37.46 -22.65 103.19
C ASP A 664 37.00 -22.66 104.66
N GLU A 665 35.71 -22.83 104.94
CA GLU A 665 35.21 -22.97 106.31
C GLU A 665 35.71 -24.26 106.97
N VAL A 666 35.69 -25.39 106.25
CA VAL A 666 36.22 -26.67 106.74
C VAL A 666 37.73 -26.55 107.02
N LYS A 667 38.53 -26.06 106.07
CA LYS A 667 39.98 -25.86 106.25
C LYS A 667 40.30 -24.84 107.35
N ALA A 668 39.50 -23.79 107.50
CA ALA A 668 39.65 -22.81 108.59
C ALA A 668 39.33 -23.44 109.96
N ALA A 669 38.28 -24.27 110.05
CA ALA A 669 37.91 -25.00 111.25
C ALA A 669 39.00 -26.03 111.64
N GLU A 670 39.47 -26.83 110.68
CA GLU A 670 40.57 -27.78 110.87
C GLU A 670 41.81 -27.09 111.40
N LYS A 671 42.23 -26.00 110.73
CA LYS A 671 43.40 -25.23 111.14
C LYS A 671 43.21 -24.62 112.52
N SER A 672 42.05 -24.05 112.82
CA SER A 672 41.78 -23.40 114.12
C SER A 672 41.78 -24.40 115.27
N LEU A 673 41.13 -25.55 115.09
CA LEU A 673 41.11 -26.63 116.08
C LEU A 673 42.50 -27.24 116.28
N LYS A 674 43.24 -27.46 115.19
CA LYS A 674 44.62 -27.97 115.21
C LYS A 674 45.60 -27.00 115.88
N ASP A 675 45.47 -25.70 115.63
CA ASP A 675 46.27 -24.67 116.27
C ASP A 675 45.93 -24.55 117.77
N ALA A 676 44.65 -24.64 118.15
CA ALA A 676 44.22 -24.65 119.56
C ALA A 676 44.72 -25.90 120.30
N LEU A 677 44.62 -27.08 119.68
CA LEU A 677 45.22 -28.33 120.18
C LEU A 677 46.73 -28.21 120.39
N ALA A 678 47.45 -27.54 119.48
CA ALA A 678 48.89 -27.32 119.60
C ALA A 678 49.23 -26.32 120.72
N ALA A 679 48.52 -25.19 120.79
CA ALA A 679 48.72 -24.16 121.80
C ALA A 679 48.46 -24.68 123.23
N ALA A 680 47.38 -25.43 123.42
CA ALA A 680 47.08 -26.10 124.69
C ALA A 680 48.23 -27.04 125.12
N LYS A 681 48.83 -27.76 124.17
CA LYS A 681 49.98 -28.66 124.43
C LYS A 681 51.28 -27.94 124.76
N GLU A 682 51.47 -26.69 124.35
CA GLU A 682 52.68 -25.89 124.65
C GLU A 682 52.66 -25.30 126.07
N ASN A 683 51.49 -24.96 126.61
CA ASN A 683 51.33 -24.53 128.02
C ASN A 683 51.60 -25.64 129.07
N LYS A 684 51.97 -26.85 128.64
CA LYS A 684 52.18 -28.03 129.50
C LYS A 684 53.56 -28.08 130.20
N GLU A 685 54.53 -27.23 129.82
CA GLU A 685 55.96 -27.42 130.17
C GLU A 685 56.63 -26.34 131.08
N GLU A 686 56.11 -25.12 131.26
CA GLU A 686 56.82 -24.05 132.03
C GLU A 686 56.46 -23.93 133.53
N ASP A 687 56.84 -24.92 134.35
CA ASP A 687 57.35 -24.65 135.72
C ASP A 687 58.18 -25.82 136.27
N LYS A 688 59.53 -25.75 136.15
CA LYS A 688 60.50 -26.10 137.23
C LYS A 688 61.87 -25.38 137.13
N ASN A 689 62.17 -24.61 138.19
CA ASN A 689 63.46 -24.59 138.92
C ASN A 689 64.60 -23.57 138.60
N SER A 690 64.51 -22.39 139.23
CA SER A 690 65.51 -21.76 140.14
C SER A 690 67.04 -22.02 140.00
N GLY A 691 67.83 -20.92 139.90
CA GLY A 691 68.83 -20.66 140.98
C GLY A 691 70.35 -20.47 140.74
N LYS A 692 70.77 -19.32 140.16
CA LYS A 692 71.73 -18.34 140.78
C LYS A 692 73.31 -18.50 140.74
N THR A 693 73.98 -17.52 140.09
CA THR A 693 75.34 -16.90 140.35
C THR A 693 76.66 -17.72 140.17
N ASP A 694 77.85 -17.17 139.82
CA ASP A 694 78.32 -15.78 139.60
C ASP A 694 79.68 -15.67 138.80
N LYS A 695 79.98 -14.46 138.28
CA LYS A 695 81.33 -13.83 138.01
C LYS A 695 82.30 -14.25 136.86
N LYS A 696 82.27 -13.38 135.82
CA LYS A 696 83.28 -12.35 135.42
C LYS A 696 84.63 -12.64 134.70
N ASP A 697 84.81 -11.85 133.62
CA ASP A 697 86.02 -11.30 132.96
C ASP A 697 87.02 -12.32 132.32
N ASP A 698 87.68 -12.09 131.17
CA ASP A 698 88.15 -10.83 130.54
C ASP A 698 88.43 -10.96 129.00
N LYS A 699 88.33 -9.83 128.27
CA LYS A 699 88.99 -9.40 126.99
C LYS A 699 88.83 -10.08 125.58
N LYS A 700 88.63 -9.15 124.61
CA LYS A 700 89.18 -9.02 123.22
C LYS A 700 88.63 -9.96 122.11
N ASP A 701 88.49 -9.55 120.84
CA ASP A 701 88.78 -8.28 120.14
C ASP A 701 87.91 -8.16 118.85
N ASN A 702 87.38 -6.95 118.58
CA ASN A 702 87.54 -6.18 117.32
C ASN A 702 86.78 -6.50 115.99
N LYS A 703 85.79 -5.62 115.67
CA LYS A 703 85.47 -4.99 114.34
C LYS A 703 85.06 -5.88 113.13
N ASN A 704 84.34 -5.39 112.10
CA ASN A 704 84.16 -3.99 111.63
C ASN A 704 82.88 -3.80 110.78
N ASP A 705 82.39 -2.54 110.69
CA ASP A 705 81.85 -1.80 109.50
C ASP A 705 80.89 -2.49 108.46
N LYS A 706 79.90 -1.83 107.82
CA LYS A 706 79.41 -0.43 107.80
C LYS A 706 78.11 -0.32 106.94
N ASP A 707 77.40 0.81 107.08
CA ASP A 707 76.69 1.63 106.06
C ASP A 707 75.79 0.94 104.97
N ASP A 708 74.67 1.49 104.46
CA ASP A 708 74.08 2.81 104.69
C ASP A 708 72.54 2.87 104.42
N LYS A 709 71.92 3.88 105.02
CA LYS A 709 70.58 4.51 104.81
C LYS A 709 69.67 4.04 103.64
N LYS A 710 68.36 3.95 103.96
CA LYS A 710 67.25 4.87 103.54
C LYS A 710 65.98 4.08 103.13
N ALA A 711 64.91 3.90 103.91
CA ALA A 711 64.10 4.80 104.76
C ALA A 711 63.07 5.69 104.01
N ALA A 712 61.85 5.16 103.82
CA ALA A 712 60.51 5.79 103.92
C ALA A 712 59.47 4.63 103.78
N LYS A 713 58.64 4.20 104.76
CA LYS A 713 57.80 4.88 105.78
C LYS A 713 56.63 5.60 105.10
N THR A 714 55.35 5.28 105.36
CA THR A 714 54.60 5.02 106.63
C THR A 714 53.95 3.60 106.66
N GLY A 715 53.65 2.93 107.79
CA GLY A 715 53.14 3.35 109.10
C GLY A 715 51.70 2.78 109.24
N ASP A 716 51.43 1.63 109.86
CA ASP A 716 51.46 1.32 111.32
C ASP A 716 50.37 2.14 112.08
N ALA A 717 49.45 1.60 112.90
CA ALA A 717 49.42 0.31 113.60
C ALA A 717 47.99 -0.12 114.07
N ALA A 718 47.87 -1.37 114.54
CA ALA A 718 47.12 -1.84 115.72
C ALA A 718 45.66 -1.36 116.01
N ASN A 719 44.64 -2.24 115.93
CA ASN A 719 44.14 -3.18 116.98
C ASN A 719 42.77 -2.68 117.56
N PRO A 720 42.03 -3.40 118.44
CA PRO A 720 40.91 -4.24 118.00
C PRO A 720 39.55 -3.93 118.69
N ALA A 721 38.58 -4.80 118.39
CA ALA A 721 37.43 -5.20 119.23
C ALA A 721 36.11 -4.41 119.23
N ALA A 722 35.05 -5.22 119.08
CA ALA A 722 33.78 -5.21 119.82
C ALA A 722 32.49 -4.59 119.19
N MET A 723 31.53 -5.52 119.01
CA MET A 723 30.08 -5.41 119.19
C MET A 723 29.18 -4.70 118.14
N ALA A 724 28.41 -5.58 117.48
CA ALA A 724 26.94 -5.63 117.47
C ALA A 724 26.14 -4.44 116.89
N GLY A 725 25.35 -4.72 115.83
CA GLY A 725 24.38 -3.74 115.34
C GLY A 725 23.61 -4.10 114.05
N LEU A 726 22.79 -5.16 114.10
CA LEU A 726 21.43 -5.25 113.53
C LEU A 726 21.00 -4.32 112.33
N MET A 727 20.33 -4.96 111.35
CA MET A 727 19.54 -4.38 110.25
C MET A 727 20.34 -3.81 109.06
N ALA A 728 19.81 -3.74 107.82
CA ALA A 728 18.42 -3.93 107.38
C ALA A 728 18.33 -4.63 106.00
N ALA A 729 17.14 -5.12 105.68
CA ALA A 729 16.79 -5.63 104.35
C ALA A 729 16.48 -4.51 103.33
N ALA A 730 16.54 -4.89 102.05
CA ALA A 730 15.79 -4.36 100.90
C ALA A 730 16.01 -2.90 100.43
N ALA A 731 16.47 -2.77 99.18
CA ALA A 731 15.78 -2.05 98.09
C ALA A 731 16.50 -2.34 96.75
N ALA A 732 15.83 -2.98 95.79
CA ALA A 732 15.26 -2.34 94.59
C ALA A 732 16.31 -2.04 93.48
N ALA A 733 16.38 -2.75 92.35
CA ALA A 733 15.38 -3.03 91.30
C ALA A 733 15.34 -1.97 90.17
N ILE A 734 14.74 -2.39 89.05
CA ILE A 734 14.30 -1.62 87.87
C ILE A 734 15.29 -1.58 86.69
N ALA A 735 14.96 -2.46 85.74
CA ALA A 735 15.27 -2.41 84.33
C ALA A 735 15.03 -1.04 83.67
N ALA A 736 15.86 -0.71 82.68
CA ALA A 736 15.41 -0.27 81.35
C ALA A 736 16.60 0.09 80.45
N PHE A 737 16.72 -0.58 79.30
CA PHE A 737 16.99 0.17 78.08
C PHE A 737 16.27 -0.46 76.88
N ARG A 738 15.38 0.31 76.25
CA ARG A 738 14.77 -0.01 74.97
C ARG A 738 14.61 1.29 74.20
N LYS A 739 14.95 1.25 72.91
CA LYS A 739 14.56 2.17 71.83
C LYS A 739 15.46 3.39 71.52
N LYS A 740 16.31 3.16 70.52
CA LYS A 740 16.51 4.00 69.31
C LYS A 740 17.00 3.02 68.22
N GLN A 741 16.54 3.01 66.95
CA GLN A 741 15.61 3.89 66.23
C GLN A 741 14.52 3.09 65.48
N ARG A 742 13.41 3.77 65.18
CA ARG A 742 12.72 3.74 63.89
C ARG A 742 12.74 5.18 63.37
#